data_AF-A0A2W0AN16-F1
#
_entry.id   AF-A0A2W0AN16-F1
#
_cell.length_a   1.000
_cell.length_b   1.000
_cell.length_c   1.000
_cell.angle_alpha   90.00
_cell.angle_beta   90.00
_cell.angle_gamma   90.00
#
_symmetry.space_group_name_H-M   'P 1'
#
loop_
_entity.id
_entity.type
_entity.pdbx_description
1 polymer ?
#
loop_
_entity_poly.entity_id
_entity_poly.type
_entity_poly.pdbx_seq_one_letter_code
_entity_poly.pdbx_strand_id
1 'polypeptide(L)'
;MTGAALILLMNFDSVSAQMPGFSPNQELALPYLAPVGGPSGPEAFVVRGLEPSVRTDSQGTVYVSSIRGVPGGTDLHRWYQAVDGPPNADGTLPFKYEGQPDNCGILTNGCAGNVGNTTNPGVTPGGGDVDIAVNAPAPGTNVPNLGLVSLSLAPGVTATHSTNRGDSFTVPNLVAALIPGDDRQWIDGTGSNLIYQNYHDVATFNIEVQRSNDGGQTYVNGFGEAIDPKTFAAAGNVTPTATANIAGRIQVDRSSCGTRGSLYQIFVAPDNVTENTGGMPMRSVYVGVSNDVKKGQRVFTFTDHKVFTSPAGSPGAANGTDNIFPALAVDGLGYLYAVWSDNSNIFLSSSGDQGKTWTAPVQVNQGPTVGKANVFPWVAADSNGHVVVVWLGDNTVGNSNDRATLEPGHPASQGAACSSGNTCMQEWAQWNVYMAESVNGHSSTPTFTQSETSDHVIHRGTVSTGGLGGGADRALADLFQVSLDPEHRANMAFSDDHKPHPRCSRLGSGQCGADDPRTTRLTRANFTRQLEANASIVKGGSCAAPSQFEQGEQEAGEGETQNSDGSKNDFSFLSYGSPRNGVLQYDDNSAHLHLRSSNGIASLSFSGSCGTSAGNAKVNGQSGYAFTAVACDYGSTSLDTFAISVSGPKGFTYGKTGNLSSGFVHLTP
;
A
#
# COMPACT_ATOMS: atom_id res chain seq x y z
N MET A 1 38.45 58.51 -3.97
CA MET A 1 37.96 58.46 -2.57
C MET A 1 36.56 59.04 -2.59
N THR A 2 35.60 58.19 -2.94
CA THR A 2 34.62 57.50 -2.07
C THR A 2 33.29 58.23 -2.16
N GLY A 3 32.49 57.79 -3.13
CA GLY A 3 31.14 58.25 -3.41
C GLY A 3 30.10 57.55 -2.53
N ALA A 4 29.02 58.27 -2.28
CA ALA A 4 27.87 57.85 -1.50
C ALA A 4 27.13 56.69 -2.20
N ALA A 5 26.83 55.63 -1.44
CA ALA A 5 25.98 54.54 -1.88
C ALA A 5 24.52 54.82 -1.50
N LEU A 6 23.67 54.86 -2.51
CA LEU A 6 22.21 54.96 -2.44
C LEU A 6 21.67 53.58 -2.03
N ILE A 7 21.00 53.49 -0.86
CA ILE A 7 20.30 52.28 -0.43
C ILE A 7 18.97 52.21 -1.18
N LEU A 8 18.87 51.28 -2.12
CA LEU A 8 17.62 50.93 -2.78
C LEU A 8 16.91 49.88 -1.90
N LEU A 9 15.79 50.27 -1.28
CA LEU A 9 14.84 49.35 -0.66
C LEU A 9 14.19 48.52 -1.78
N MET A 10 14.65 47.28 -1.96
CA MET A 10 13.95 46.29 -2.78
C MET A 10 12.87 45.63 -1.92
N ASN A 11 11.62 45.75 -2.37
CA ASN A 11 10.51 44.94 -1.86
C ASN A 11 10.84 43.46 -2.11
N PHE A 12 10.81 42.65 -1.06
CA PHE A 12 10.85 41.19 -1.17
C PHE A 12 9.46 40.71 -1.65
N ASP A 13 9.25 40.67 -2.96
CA ASP A 13 8.28 39.73 -3.51
C ASP A 13 8.87 38.32 -3.33
N SER A 14 8.13 37.47 -2.63
CA SER A 14 8.46 36.09 -2.34
C SER A 14 8.49 35.25 -3.61
N VAL A 15 9.64 35.20 -4.28
CA VAL A 15 9.95 34.18 -5.28
C VAL A 15 10.25 32.90 -4.49
N SER A 16 9.41 31.86 -4.59
CA SER A 16 9.76 30.55 -4.05
C SER A 16 11.08 30.11 -4.68
N ALA A 17 12.01 29.62 -3.87
CA ALA A 17 13.25 29.06 -4.39
C ALA A 17 12.89 27.77 -5.13
N GLN A 18 12.78 27.82 -6.45
CA GLN A 18 12.57 26.63 -7.26
C GLN A 18 13.72 25.64 -6.99
N MET A 19 13.37 24.41 -6.60
CA MET A 19 14.37 23.36 -6.42
C MET A 19 14.89 22.93 -7.80
N PRO A 20 16.22 22.92 -8.04
CA PRO A 20 16.77 22.54 -9.33
C PRO A 20 16.25 21.17 -9.77
N GLY A 21 15.61 21.10 -10.94
CA GLY A 21 15.09 19.86 -11.53
C GLY A 21 13.68 19.45 -11.09
N PHE A 22 13.03 20.19 -10.19
CA PHE A 22 11.67 19.89 -9.71
C PHE A 22 10.72 21.09 -9.89
N SER A 23 9.43 20.81 -10.05
CA SER A 23 8.39 21.84 -9.98
C SER A 23 8.29 22.41 -8.56
N PRO A 24 7.79 23.64 -8.38
CA PRO A 24 7.35 24.10 -7.06
C PRO A 24 6.35 23.13 -6.42
N ASN A 25 6.33 23.07 -5.09
CA ASN A 25 5.36 22.25 -4.38
C ASN A 25 3.94 22.82 -4.60
N GLN A 26 3.03 21.97 -5.08
CA GLN A 26 1.65 22.33 -5.37
C GLN A 26 0.71 21.83 -4.26
N GLU A 27 0.18 22.74 -3.45
CA GLU A 27 -0.90 22.42 -2.51
C GLU A 27 -2.15 22.01 -3.32
N LEU A 28 -2.61 20.78 -3.17
CA LEU A 28 -3.84 20.31 -3.80
C LEU A 28 -5.04 20.84 -3.02
N ALA A 29 -5.73 21.80 -3.62
CA ALA A 29 -6.78 22.56 -2.95
C ALA A 29 -7.94 21.65 -2.52
N LEU A 30 -8.34 21.81 -1.25
CA LEU A 30 -9.50 21.19 -0.62
C LEU A 30 -10.29 22.25 0.15
N PRO A 31 -11.60 22.07 0.35
CA PRO A 31 -12.36 22.89 1.29
C PRO A 31 -11.69 22.95 2.66
N TYR A 32 -11.84 24.05 3.40
CA TYR A 32 -11.27 24.14 4.75
C TYR A 32 -12.08 23.35 5.78
N LEU A 33 -13.40 23.36 5.64
CA LEU A 33 -14.33 22.69 6.55
C LEU A 33 -15.35 21.87 5.76
N ALA A 34 -15.82 20.77 6.34
CA ALA A 34 -16.93 19.98 5.84
C ALA A 34 -18.07 19.95 6.88
N PRO A 35 -19.31 20.33 6.51
CA PRO A 35 -20.42 20.45 7.45
C PRO A 35 -20.94 19.08 7.90
N VAL A 36 -21.19 18.91 9.20
CA VAL A 36 -21.81 17.70 9.76
C VAL A 36 -23.29 18.02 10.05
N GLY A 37 -24.22 17.50 9.23
CA GLY A 37 -25.67 17.55 9.55
C GLY A 37 -26.56 18.55 8.79
N GLY A 38 -26.16 19.01 7.60
CA GLY A 38 -27.05 19.79 6.72
C GLY A 38 -27.23 21.28 7.11
N PRO A 39 -28.27 21.99 6.60
CA PRO A 39 -28.39 23.46 6.63
C PRO A 39 -28.53 24.15 8.00
N SER A 40 -28.56 23.38 9.09
CA SER A 40 -28.83 23.92 10.44
C SER A 40 -27.88 23.35 11.52
N GLY A 41 -26.84 22.60 11.13
CA GLY A 41 -25.85 22.08 12.08
C GLY A 41 -24.80 23.14 12.44
N PRO A 42 -24.56 23.44 13.73
CA PRO A 42 -23.45 24.31 14.15
C PRO A 42 -22.06 23.64 14.02
N GLU A 43 -22.01 22.36 13.61
CA GLU A 43 -20.81 21.52 13.65
C GLU A 43 -20.24 21.29 12.24
N ALA A 44 -18.92 21.47 12.10
CA ALA A 44 -18.16 21.16 10.89
C ALA A 44 -16.77 20.65 11.30
N PHE A 45 -16.24 19.65 10.60
CA PHE A 45 -14.89 19.17 10.87
C PHE A 45 -13.86 19.86 9.96
N VAL A 46 -12.62 19.96 10.45
CA VAL A 46 -11.50 20.51 9.70
C VAL A 46 -11.08 19.48 8.65
N VAL A 47 -11.20 19.85 7.38
CA VAL A 47 -10.78 18.98 6.28
C VAL A 47 -9.26 19.02 6.19
N ARG A 48 -8.66 17.84 6.19
CA ARG A 48 -7.23 17.61 5.91
C ARG A 48 -7.10 16.86 4.59
N GLY A 49 -5.91 16.96 3.98
CA GLY A 49 -5.48 16.04 2.94
C GLY A 49 -4.24 15.32 3.46
N LEU A 50 -4.44 14.12 3.98
CA LEU A 50 -3.38 13.30 4.56
C LEU A 50 -3.15 12.07 3.70
N GLU A 51 -2.02 11.41 3.93
CA GLU A 51 -1.70 10.11 3.38
C GLU A 51 -1.92 9.99 1.87
N PRO A 52 -1.27 10.84 1.06
CA PRO A 52 -1.57 10.84 -0.35
C PRO A 52 -1.03 9.61 -1.07
N SER A 53 -1.87 9.00 -1.90
CA SER A 53 -1.50 7.98 -2.88
C SER A 53 -1.42 8.62 -4.26
N VAL A 54 -0.38 8.28 -5.03
CA VAL A 54 -0.17 8.79 -6.39
C VAL A 54 0.02 7.66 -7.40
N ARG A 55 -0.65 7.75 -8.54
CA ARG A 55 -0.45 6.86 -9.68
C ARG A 55 -0.42 7.65 -10.97
N THR A 56 0.45 7.23 -11.89
CA THR A 56 0.48 7.72 -13.26
C THR A 56 0.13 6.58 -14.20
N ASP A 57 -0.86 6.77 -15.07
CA ASP A 57 -1.24 5.75 -16.05
C ASP A 57 -0.35 5.77 -17.30
N SER A 58 -0.46 4.72 -18.12
CA SER A 58 0.32 4.56 -19.36
C SER A 58 0.13 5.68 -20.40
N GLN A 59 -0.84 6.57 -20.20
CA GLN A 59 -1.15 7.70 -21.09
C GLN A 59 -0.75 9.04 -20.46
N GLY A 60 -0.08 9.02 -19.31
CA GLY A 60 0.41 10.21 -18.61
C GLY A 60 -0.64 10.92 -17.75
N THR A 61 -1.78 10.29 -17.46
CA THR A 61 -2.70 10.86 -16.46
C THR A 61 -2.13 10.64 -15.07
N VAL A 62 -2.01 11.72 -14.29
CA VAL A 62 -1.58 11.69 -12.90
C VAL A 62 -2.81 11.79 -12.00
N TYR A 63 -2.94 10.87 -11.06
CA TYR A 63 -3.99 10.85 -10.04
C TYR A 63 -3.34 10.99 -8.66
N VAL A 64 -3.89 11.85 -7.81
CA VAL A 64 -3.51 11.98 -6.41
C VAL A 64 -4.76 11.85 -5.56
N SER A 65 -4.80 10.86 -4.68
CA SER A 65 -5.84 10.74 -3.66
C SER A 65 -5.32 11.12 -2.29
N SER A 66 -6.18 11.54 -1.36
CA SER A 66 -5.81 11.82 0.04
C SER A 66 -6.97 11.56 0.99
N ILE A 67 -6.68 11.25 2.25
CA ILE A 67 -7.71 11.02 3.28
C ILE A 67 -8.08 12.32 4.01
N ARG A 68 -9.35 12.39 4.42
CA ARG A 68 -9.88 13.38 5.37
C ARG A 68 -9.93 12.86 6.81
N GLY A 69 -9.79 11.55 7.00
CA GLY A 69 -10.14 10.82 8.22
C GLY A 69 -11.55 10.25 8.13
N VAL A 70 -11.88 9.26 8.97
CA VAL A 70 -13.26 8.72 9.09
C VAL A 70 -14.10 9.65 9.99
N PRO A 71 -15.35 9.99 9.63
CA PRO A 71 -16.11 9.58 8.44
C PRO A 71 -16.07 10.65 7.32
N GLY A 72 -14.96 11.37 7.19
CA GLY A 72 -14.78 12.43 6.22
C GLY A 72 -14.45 11.95 4.80
N GLY A 73 -13.97 10.71 4.64
CA GLY A 73 -13.73 10.09 3.33
C GLY A 73 -12.42 10.43 2.65
N THR A 74 -12.39 10.26 1.34
CA THR A 74 -11.21 10.44 0.50
C THR A 74 -11.46 11.48 -0.58
N ASP A 75 -10.42 12.21 -0.96
CA ASP A 75 -10.42 13.16 -2.06
C ASP A 75 -9.60 12.62 -3.24
N LEU A 76 -9.95 13.05 -4.46
CA LEU A 76 -9.18 12.76 -5.67
C LEU A 76 -8.93 14.03 -6.49
N HIS A 77 -7.69 14.19 -6.94
CA HIS A 77 -7.28 15.14 -7.96
C HIS A 77 -6.70 14.39 -9.16
N ARG A 78 -6.91 14.96 -10.34
CA ARG A 78 -6.43 14.41 -11.61
C ARG A 78 -5.78 15.50 -12.46
N TRP A 79 -4.71 15.15 -13.15
CA TRP A 79 -4.23 15.91 -14.31
C TRP A 79 -4.02 14.98 -15.51
N TYR A 80 -4.61 15.32 -16.64
CA TYR A 80 -4.37 14.71 -17.95
C TYR A 80 -4.19 15.80 -18.99
N GLN A 81 -3.00 15.90 -19.58
CA GLN A 81 -2.62 16.99 -20.47
C GLN A 81 -3.65 17.28 -21.57
N ALA A 82 -4.23 16.25 -22.18
CA ALA A 82 -5.15 16.41 -23.32
C ALA A 82 -6.50 17.04 -22.92
N VAL A 83 -6.87 17.01 -21.64
CA VAL A 83 -8.14 17.53 -21.14
C VAL A 83 -7.94 18.76 -20.25
N ASP A 84 -6.95 18.73 -19.35
CA ASP A 84 -6.76 19.79 -18.34
C ASP A 84 -5.71 20.84 -18.76
N GLY A 85 -5.06 20.64 -19.92
CA GLY A 85 -4.07 21.56 -20.48
C GLY A 85 -2.62 21.20 -20.16
N PRO A 86 -1.65 21.86 -20.82
CA PRO A 86 -0.23 21.59 -20.63
C PRO A 86 0.24 22.00 -19.22
N PRO A 87 1.42 21.50 -18.77
CA PRO A 87 2.07 22.04 -17.59
C PRO A 87 2.26 23.57 -17.69
N ASN A 88 2.19 24.25 -16.56
CA ASN A 88 2.49 25.67 -16.45
C ASN A 88 3.99 25.94 -16.70
N ALA A 89 4.36 27.22 -16.88
CA ALA A 89 5.73 27.61 -17.19
C ALA A 89 6.77 27.23 -16.11
N ASP A 90 6.34 27.11 -14.85
CA ASP A 90 7.15 26.65 -13.72
C ASP A 90 7.14 25.13 -13.54
N GLY A 91 6.48 24.39 -14.45
CA GLY A 91 6.37 22.94 -14.44
C GLY A 91 5.23 22.38 -13.59
N THR A 92 4.48 23.24 -12.88
CA THR A 92 3.30 22.82 -12.10
C THR A 92 2.19 22.30 -13.02
N LEU A 93 1.37 21.37 -12.53
CA LEU A 93 0.28 20.74 -13.28
C LEU A 93 -1.09 21.37 -12.91
N PRO A 94 -1.94 21.75 -13.89
CA PRO A 94 -3.29 22.23 -13.62
C PRO A 94 -4.23 21.08 -13.20
N PHE A 95 -4.10 20.61 -11.95
CA PHE A 95 -4.96 19.55 -11.40
C PHE A 95 -6.43 19.98 -11.35
N LYS A 96 -7.31 19.09 -11.81
CA LYS A 96 -8.74 19.12 -11.58
C LYS A 96 -9.07 18.34 -10.31
N TYR A 97 -9.89 18.92 -9.45
CA TYR A 97 -10.46 18.21 -8.30
C TYR A 97 -11.68 17.39 -8.75
N GLU A 98 -11.65 16.08 -8.53
CA GLU A 98 -12.69 15.13 -8.96
C GLU A 98 -13.74 14.83 -7.88
N GLY A 99 -13.54 15.30 -6.64
CA GLY A 99 -14.49 15.08 -5.55
C GLY A 99 -14.06 13.95 -4.63
N GLN A 100 -15.05 13.22 -4.10
CA GLN A 100 -14.88 12.13 -3.14
C GLN A 100 -15.41 10.80 -3.69
N PRO A 101 -14.56 9.96 -4.29
CA PRO A 101 -14.98 8.71 -4.95
C PRO A 101 -15.70 7.73 -4.02
N ASP A 102 -15.31 7.66 -2.75
CA ASP A 102 -15.90 6.78 -1.73
C ASP A 102 -17.28 7.25 -1.20
N ASN A 103 -17.80 8.37 -1.72
CA ASN A 103 -19.13 8.91 -1.40
C ASN A 103 -20.16 8.76 -2.52
N CYS A 104 -19.78 8.18 -3.67
CA CYS A 104 -20.61 8.15 -4.87
C CYS A 104 -21.93 7.37 -4.66
N GLY A 105 -23.07 8.05 -4.53
CA GLY A 105 -24.37 7.36 -4.51
C GLY A 105 -24.83 6.79 -3.16
N ILE A 106 -24.08 7.00 -2.07
CA ILE A 106 -24.45 6.49 -0.73
C ILE A 106 -25.19 7.56 0.09
N LEU A 107 -24.67 8.79 0.08
CA LEU A 107 -25.31 9.95 0.73
C LEU A 107 -25.55 11.11 -0.24
N THR A 108 -25.39 10.87 -1.55
CA THR A 108 -25.34 11.89 -2.61
C THR A 108 -25.93 11.35 -3.92
N ASN A 109 -26.44 12.22 -4.79
CA ASN A 109 -26.87 11.85 -6.15
C ASN A 109 -25.70 11.99 -7.15
N GLY A 110 -24.68 11.14 -7.02
CA GLY A 110 -23.55 11.04 -7.98
C GLY A 110 -22.19 11.44 -7.41
N CYS A 111 -21.17 11.46 -8.28
CA CYS A 111 -19.76 11.65 -7.90
C CYS A 111 -19.23 13.10 -8.00
N ALA A 112 -19.81 13.91 -8.89
CA ALA A 112 -19.25 15.21 -9.25
C ALA A 112 -19.64 16.33 -8.27
N GLY A 113 -18.67 17.15 -7.85
CA GLY A 113 -18.89 18.35 -7.04
C GLY A 113 -19.13 18.09 -5.54
N ASN A 114 -18.53 17.01 -5.04
CA ASN A 114 -19.00 16.31 -3.84
C ASN A 114 -18.55 16.84 -2.48
N VAL A 115 -18.41 18.16 -2.29
CA VAL A 115 -17.99 18.73 -0.99
C VAL A 115 -18.56 20.10 -0.68
N GLY A 116 -19.06 20.26 0.54
CA GLY A 116 -19.21 21.58 1.19
C GLY A 116 -20.55 22.27 0.97
N ASN A 117 -21.60 21.55 0.60
CA ASN A 117 -22.96 22.10 0.62
C ASN A 117 -23.93 21.22 1.43
N THR A 118 -25.11 21.75 1.72
CA THR A 118 -26.06 21.14 2.64
C THR A 118 -26.70 19.84 2.16
N THR A 119 -26.62 19.56 0.86
CA THR A 119 -27.13 18.34 0.22
C THR A 119 -26.04 17.27 0.11
N ASN A 120 -24.78 17.66 0.29
CA ASN A 120 -23.64 16.77 0.33
C ASN A 120 -22.67 17.18 1.45
N PRO A 121 -22.88 16.67 2.67
CA PRO A 121 -22.09 17.06 3.85
C PRO A 121 -20.62 16.63 3.76
N GLY A 122 -20.27 15.79 2.78
CA GLY A 122 -18.94 15.20 2.67
C GLY A 122 -18.64 14.19 3.78
N VAL A 123 -19.68 13.50 4.23
CA VAL A 123 -19.56 12.30 5.08
C VAL A 123 -19.52 11.09 4.17
N THR A 124 -18.64 10.14 4.46
CA THR A 124 -18.50 8.89 3.70
C THR A 124 -18.29 7.72 4.68
N PRO A 125 -18.48 6.47 4.23
CA PRO A 125 -18.16 5.30 5.04
C PRO A 125 -16.65 5.12 5.29
N GLY A 126 -15.81 5.61 4.37
CA GLY A 126 -14.35 5.44 4.39
C GLY A 126 -13.58 6.62 4.98
N GLY A 127 -12.35 6.77 4.52
CA GLY A 127 -11.43 7.86 4.86
C GLY A 127 -10.41 7.54 5.94
N GLY A 128 -10.32 6.30 6.42
CA GLY A 128 -9.28 5.86 7.35
C GLY A 128 -7.91 5.79 6.64
N ASP A 129 -7.91 5.15 5.48
CA ASP A 129 -6.78 5.01 4.56
C ASP A 129 -7.28 5.13 3.13
N VAL A 130 -6.38 5.34 2.17
CA VAL A 130 -6.68 5.28 0.74
C VAL A 130 -5.52 4.68 -0.05
N ASP A 131 -5.84 3.87 -1.06
CA ASP A 131 -4.89 3.54 -2.12
C ASP A 131 -5.59 3.46 -3.48
N ILE A 132 -4.86 3.76 -4.54
CA ILE A 132 -5.35 3.77 -5.91
C ILE A 132 -4.49 2.87 -6.81
N ALA A 133 -5.10 2.30 -7.84
CA ALA A 133 -4.40 1.53 -8.86
C ALA A 133 -4.89 1.92 -10.26
N VAL A 134 -3.97 1.93 -11.22
CA VAL A 134 -4.27 2.17 -12.63
C VAL A 134 -4.02 0.90 -13.43
N ASN A 135 -4.96 0.58 -14.32
CA ASN A 135 -4.88 -0.53 -15.25
C ASN A 135 -4.37 -0.08 -16.62
N ALA A 136 -4.10 -1.03 -17.52
CA ALA A 136 -3.92 -0.74 -18.94
C ALA A 136 -5.22 -0.22 -19.57
N PRO A 137 -5.15 0.53 -20.68
CA PRO A 137 -6.33 1.01 -21.39
C PRO A 137 -7.26 -0.12 -21.82
N ALA A 138 -8.57 0.04 -21.62
CA ALA A 138 -9.56 -0.96 -22.03
C ALA A 138 -9.68 -1.06 -23.57
N PRO A 139 -9.77 -2.28 -24.16
CA PRO A 139 -10.00 -2.49 -25.59
C PRO A 139 -11.39 -2.01 -26.02
N GLY A 140 -11.55 -0.72 -26.30
CA GLY A 140 -12.82 -0.15 -26.77
C GLY A 140 -12.97 1.33 -26.40
N THR A 141 -12.69 1.68 -25.15
CA THR A 141 -12.69 3.08 -24.71
C THR A 141 -11.31 3.72 -24.81
N ASN A 142 -10.24 2.91 -24.83
CA ASN A 142 -8.86 3.37 -24.74
C ASN A 142 -8.63 4.29 -23.50
N VAL A 143 -9.35 3.99 -22.42
CA VAL A 143 -9.21 4.66 -21.13
C VAL A 143 -8.72 3.66 -20.09
N PRO A 144 -7.63 3.95 -19.38
CA PRO A 144 -7.23 3.21 -18.19
C PRO A 144 -8.33 3.17 -17.14
N ASN A 145 -8.57 2.00 -16.56
CA ASN A 145 -9.38 1.90 -15.34
C ASN A 145 -8.59 2.45 -14.14
N LEU A 146 -9.27 3.19 -13.27
CA LEU A 146 -8.76 3.67 -11.99
C LEU A 146 -9.56 2.98 -10.88
N GLY A 147 -8.94 2.04 -10.17
CA GLY A 147 -9.48 1.45 -8.95
C GLY A 147 -9.09 2.28 -7.72
N LEU A 148 -10.00 2.36 -6.75
CA LEU A 148 -9.77 3.04 -5.48
C LEU A 148 -10.34 2.19 -4.34
N VAL A 149 -9.56 2.08 -3.27
CA VAL A 149 -9.99 1.48 -2.01
C VAL A 149 -9.81 2.48 -0.87
N SER A 150 -10.72 2.45 0.10
CA SER A 150 -10.65 3.26 1.30
C SER A 150 -11.05 2.49 2.56
N LEU A 151 -10.32 2.69 3.65
CA LEU A 151 -10.62 2.04 4.93
C LEU A 151 -11.83 2.70 5.60
N SER A 152 -12.77 1.86 6.05
CA SER A 152 -13.97 2.22 6.82
C SER A 152 -13.88 1.62 8.23
N LEU A 153 -14.46 2.28 9.23
CA LEU A 153 -14.42 1.82 10.64
C LEU A 153 -15.07 0.43 10.84
N ALA A 154 -16.03 0.08 9.98
CA ALA A 154 -16.65 -1.24 9.83
C ALA A 154 -17.51 -1.24 8.56
N PRO A 155 -17.52 -2.30 7.72
CA PRO A 155 -16.97 -3.64 7.97
C PRO A 155 -15.53 -3.87 7.47
N GLY A 156 -14.82 -2.85 6.98
CA GLY A 156 -13.41 -3.01 6.56
C GLY A 156 -13.09 -2.05 5.42
N VAL A 157 -13.10 -2.54 4.18
CA VAL A 157 -12.69 -1.77 3.00
C VAL A 157 -13.88 -1.40 2.12
N THR A 158 -13.97 -0.11 1.79
CA THR A 158 -14.83 0.42 0.71
C THR A 158 -14.05 0.41 -0.60
N ALA A 159 -14.64 -0.07 -1.69
CA ALA A 159 -14.00 -0.07 -3.01
C ALA A 159 -14.91 0.50 -4.11
N THR A 160 -14.30 1.17 -5.08
CA THR A 160 -14.98 1.73 -6.24
C THR A 160 -13.99 1.85 -7.40
N HIS A 161 -14.49 2.11 -8.61
CA HIS A 161 -13.62 2.34 -9.75
C HIS A 161 -14.21 3.29 -10.78
N SER A 162 -13.33 3.81 -11.63
CA SER A 162 -13.66 4.70 -12.74
C SER A 162 -13.11 4.14 -14.04
N THR A 163 -13.93 4.21 -15.10
CA THR A 163 -13.52 3.89 -16.48
C THR A 163 -13.41 5.12 -17.38
N ASN A 164 -13.49 6.33 -16.81
CA ASN A 164 -13.43 7.60 -17.52
C ASN A 164 -12.49 8.61 -16.85
N ARG A 165 -11.34 8.13 -16.35
CA ARG A 165 -10.30 8.97 -15.71
C ARG A 165 -10.85 9.82 -14.56
N GLY A 166 -11.54 9.22 -13.61
CA GLY A 166 -11.99 9.88 -12.39
C GLY A 166 -13.20 10.80 -12.54
N ASP A 167 -13.67 11.10 -13.77
CA ASP A 167 -14.84 11.97 -13.97
C ASP A 167 -16.13 11.38 -13.34
N SER A 168 -16.23 10.05 -13.24
CA SER A 168 -17.27 9.37 -12.47
C SER A 168 -16.84 8.01 -11.97
N PHE A 169 -17.42 7.57 -10.87
CA PHE A 169 -17.17 6.26 -10.26
C PHE A 169 -18.44 5.43 -10.16
N THR A 170 -18.26 4.12 -10.04
CA THR A 170 -19.33 3.20 -9.63
C THR A 170 -19.80 3.50 -8.20
N VAL A 171 -21.01 3.02 -7.88
CA VAL A 171 -21.50 3.06 -6.49
C VAL A 171 -20.54 2.22 -5.63
N PRO A 172 -19.93 2.78 -4.56
CA PRO A 172 -18.95 2.07 -3.77
C PRO A 172 -19.52 0.80 -3.14
N ASN A 173 -18.72 -0.26 -3.18
CA ASN A 173 -18.95 -1.48 -2.42
C ASN A 173 -18.37 -1.31 -1.01
N LEU A 174 -19.20 -1.37 0.02
CA LEU A 174 -18.80 -1.15 1.42
C LEU A 174 -18.21 -2.38 2.12
N VAL A 175 -18.22 -3.53 1.44
CA VAL A 175 -17.75 -4.83 1.95
C VAL A 175 -16.75 -5.44 0.97
N ALA A 176 -15.84 -4.62 0.45
CA ALA A 176 -14.87 -5.07 -0.54
C ALA A 176 -13.85 -6.05 0.06
N ALA A 177 -13.43 -5.82 1.31
CA ALA A 177 -12.71 -6.81 2.09
C ALA A 177 -13.68 -7.90 2.58
N LEU A 178 -13.36 -9.15 2.26
CA LEU A 178 -14.18 -10.31 2.66
C LEU A 178 -13.94 -10.74 4.12
N ILE A 179 -12.93 -10.18 4.77
CA ILE A 179 -12.60 -10.42 6.18
C ILE A 179 -12.56 -9.05 6.87
N PRO A 180 -13.35 -8.84 7.95
CA PRO A 180 -13.47 -7.54 8.59
C PRO A 180 -12.30 -7.24 9.54
N GLY A 181 -12.14 -5.95 9.88
CA GLY A 181 -11.19 -5.49 10.91
C GLY A 181 -9.85 -5.01 10.37
N ASP A 182 -9.77 -4.74 9.08
CA ASP A 182 -8.56 -4.25 8.42
C ASP A 182 -8.03 -2.94 9.01
N ASP A 183 -6.72 -2.78 8.99
CA ASP A 183 -5.95 -1.58 9.36
C ASP A 183 -4.84 -1.44 8.30
N ARG A 184 -5.17 -0.70 7.23
CA ARG A 184 -4.45 -0.52 5.95
C ARG A 184 -4.60 -1.60 4.88
N GLN A 185 -5.40 -1.29 3.86
CA GLN A 185 -5.39 -1.99 2.56
C GLN A 185 -4.46 -1.36 1.52
N TRP A 186 -3.99 -2.19 0.59
CA TRP A 186 -3.18 -1.79 -0.57
C TRP A 186 -3.70 -2.41 -1.85
N ILE A 187 -3.55 -1.72 -2.99
CA ILE A 187 -3.94 -2.26 -4.29
C ILE A 187 -2.91 -2.05 -5.40
N ASP A 188 -2.89 -2.99 -6.35
CA ASP A 188 -2.14 -2.86 -7.60
C ASP A 188 -2.85 -3.51 -8.79
N GLY A 189 -2.80 -2.86 -9.96
CA GLY A 189 -3.69 -3.15 -11.11
C GLY A 189 -2.98 -3.58 -12.40
N THR A 190 -3.49 -4.61 -13.08
CA THR A 190 -2.94 -5.08 -14.37
C THR A 190 -4.04 -5.43 -15.36
N GLY A 191 -3.68 -5.69 -16.61
CA GLY A 191 -4.66 -5.84 -17.69
C GLY A 191 -5.59 -4.63 -17.76
N SER A 192 -6.80 -4.78 -18.28
CA SER A 192 -7.78 -3.69 -18.37
C SER A 192 -8.61 -3.46 -17.10
N ASN A 193 -8.67 -4.45 -16.21
CA ASN A 193 -9.62 -4.51 -15.09
C ASN A 193 -9.21 -5.44 -13.95
N LEU A 194 -8.02 -6.05 -13.98
CA LEU A 194 -7.58 -6.91 -12.89
C LEU A 194 -6.94 -6.05 -11.80
N ILE A 195 -7.39 -6.20 -10.56
CA ILE A 195 -6.78 -5.51 -9.41
C ILE A 195 -6.57 -6.51 -8.30
N TYR A 196 -5.40 -6.47 -7.68
CA TYR A 196 -5.09 -7.23 -6.48
C TYR A 196 -5.16 -6.31 -5.28
N GLN A 197 -5.78 -6.77 -4.20
CA GLN A 197 -5.78 -6.10 -2.91
C GLN A 197 -5.09 -6.99 -1.89
N ASN A 198 -4.22 -6.40 -1.08
CA ASN A 198 -3.73 -7.05 0.13
C ASN A 198 -4.15 -6.29 1.38
N TYR A 199 -4.38 -7.04 2.47
CA TYR A 199 -4.76 -6.50 3.77
C TYR A 199 -4.57 -7.56 4.87
N HIS A 200 -4.54 -7.16 6.14
CA HIS A 200 -4.35 -8.12 7.25
C HIS A 200 -5.64 -8.87 7.59
N ASP A 201 -5.51 -10.17 7.80
CA ASP A 201 -6.54 -10.95 8.49
C ASP A 201 -6.38 -10.80 10.01
N VAL A 202 -7.29 -10.10 10.67
CA VAL A 202 -7.26 -9.92 12.13
C VAL A 202 -7.30 -11.20 12.95
N ALA A 203 -7.76 -12.33 12.38
CA ALA A 203 -7.88 -13.58 13.12
C ALA A 203 -6.57 -14.39 13.20
N THR A 204 -5.63 -14.13 12.29
CA THR A 204 -4.32 -14.82 12.24
C THR A 204 -3.14 -13.86 12.17
N PHE A 205 -3.39 -12.63 11.77
CA PHE A 205 -2.42 -11.63 11.33
C PHE A 205 -1.61 -12.05 10.10
N ASN A 206 -2.10 -13.01 9.30
CA ASN A 206 -1.59 -13.23 7.95
C ASN A 206 -1.99 -12.05 7.03
N ILE A 207 -1.37 -11.96 5.85
CA ILE A 207 -1.71 -10.98 4.82
C ILE A 207 -2.55 -11.70 3.76
N GLU A 208 -3.82 -11.34 3.67
CA GLU A 208 -4.74 -11.89 2.70
C GLU A 208 -4.59 -11.13 1.37
N VAL A 209 -4.57 -11.85 0.26
CA VAL A 209 -4.50 -11.29 -1.09
C VAL A 209 -5.72 -11.74 -1.88
N GLN A 210 -6.46 -10.76 -2.42
CA GLN A 210 -7.67 -11.00 -3.20
C GLN A 210 -7.60 -10.37 -4.58
N ARG A 211 -8.28 -10.99 -5.55
CA ARG A 211 -8.34 -10.52 -6.93
C ARG A 211 -9.73 -10.01 -7.28
N SER A 212 -9.78 -8.83 -7.88
CA SER A 212 -10.90 -8.28 -8.63
C SER A 212 -10.72 -8.52 -10.12
N ASN A 213 -11.80 -8.91 -10.79
CA ASN A 213 -11.88 -8.98 -12.25
C ASN A 213 -12.85 -7.92 -12.84
N ASP A 214 -13.33 -6.98 -12.03
CA ASP A 214 -14.34 -5.98 -12.41
C ASP A 214 -13.85 -4.53 -12.27
N GLY A 215 -12.53 -4.34 -12.23
CA GLY A 215 -11.90 -3.02 -12.15
C GLY A 215 -11.72 -2.49 -10.72
N GLY A 216 -11.94 -3.31 -9.70
CA GLY A 216 -11.81 -2.94 -8.29
C GLY A 216 -13.14 -2.73 -7.57
N GLN A 217 -14.28 -3.16 -8.14
CA GLN A 217 -15.57 -3.06 -7.47
C GLN A 217 -15.78 -4.20 -6.47
N THR A 218 -15.39 -5.42 -6.82
CA THR A 218 -15.46 -6.61 -5.95
C THR A 218 -14.17 -7.41 -5.98
N TYR A 219 -13.79 -8.00 -4.84
CA TYR A 219 -12.53 -8.76 -4.65
C TYR A 219 -12.80 -10.24 -4.36
N VAL A 220 -13.69 -10.86 -5.13
CA VAL A 220 -14.16 -12.24 -4.92
C VAL A 220 -13.59 -13.25 -5.91
N ASN A 221 -12.76 -12.81 -6.87
CA ASN A 221 -12.37 -13.62 -8.02
C ASN A 221 -11.05 -14.38 -7.85
N GLY A 222 -10.34 -14.17 -6.75
CA GLY A 222 -9.10 -14.87 -6.44
C GLY A 222 -8.72 -14.70 -4.98
N PHE A 223 -8.04 -15.70 -4.42
CA PHE A 223 -7.66 -15.74 -3.00
C PHE A 223 -6.29 -16.41 -2.80
N GLY A 224 -5.46 -15.83 -1.91
CA GLY A 224 -4.24 -16.43 -1.41
C GLY A 224 -3.77 -15.76 -0.11
N GLU A 225 -2.95 -16.45 0.66
CA GLU A 225 -2.29 -15.91 1.86
C GLU A 225 -0.82 -15.62 1.50
N ALA A 226 -0.37 -14.38 1.75
CA ALA A 226 0.96 -13.96 1.32
C ALA A 226 2.09 -14.53 2.19
N ILE A 227 1.84 -14.74 3.48
CA ILE A 227 2.81 -15.35 4.38
C ILE A 227 2.63 -16.87 4.33
N ASP A 228 3.67 -17.55 3.86
CA ASP A 228 3.65 -19.00 3.69
C ASP A 228 3.69 -19.74 5.05
N PRO A 229 3.27 -21.02 5.11
CA PRO A 229 3.21 -21.77 6.37
C PRO A 229 4.56 -21.90 7.08
N LYS A 230 5.67 -21.82 6.35
CA LYS A 230 7.03 -21.93 6.91
C LYS A 230 7.42 -20.66 7.65
N THR A 231 7.02 -19.50 7.13
CA THR A 231 7.34 -18.18 7.67
C THR A 231 6.31 -17.75 8.72
N PHE A 232 5.08 -18.27 8.64
CA PHE A 232 3.95 -17.84 9.48
C PHE A 232 4.27 -17.79 10.97
N ALA A 233 4.97 -18.76 11.55
CA ALA A 233 5.24 -18.73 13.01
C ALA A 233 6.11 -17.53 13.45
N ALA A 234 6.92 -16.97 12.57
CA ALA A 234 7.75 -15.78 12.85
C ALA A 234 7.03 -14.47 12.53
N ALA A 235 5.99 -14.48 11.68
CA ALA A 235 5.40 -13.28 11.11
C ALA A 235 3.89 -13.13 11.37
N GLY A 236 3.16 -14.19 11.69
CA GLY A 236 1.75 -14.15 12.09
C GLY A 236 1.60 -14.57 13.54
N ASN A 237 0.71 -13.90 14.28
CA ASN A 237 0.25 -14.25 15.62
C ASN A 237 -0.74 -13.16 16.07
N VAL A 238 -1.80 -13.53 16.80
CA VAL A 238 -2.79 -12.59 17.36
C VAL A 238 -2.69 -12.42 18.88
N THR A 239 -1.71 -13.05 19.53
CA THR A 239 -1.49 -12.83 20.97
C THR A 239 -1.10 -11.37 21.22
N PRO A 240 -1.62 -10.70 22.26
CA PRO A 240 -1.34 -9.28 22.51
C PRO A 240 0.14 -8.91 22.69
N THR A 241 0.99 -9.88 23.03
CA THR A 241 2.44 -9.65 23.17
C THR A 241 3.18 -9.78 21.85
N ALA A 242 2.56 -10.32 20.81
CA ALA A 242 3.22 -10.55 19.55
C ALA A 242 3.25 -9.30 18.67
N THR A 243 4.38 -9.07 18.01
CA THR A 243 4.51 -7.99 17.02
C THR A 243 4.02 -8.42 15.64
N ALA A 244 4.17 -9.70 15.29
CA ALA A 244 3.74 -10.28 14.02
C ALA A 244 4.34 -9.59 12.79
N ASN A 245 3.59 -8.92 11.91
CA ASN A 245 4.15 -8.33 10.69
C ASN A 245 3.49 -7.02 10.27
N ILE A 246 4.16 -6.30 9.39
CA ILE A 246 3.63 -5.13 8.71
C ILE A 246 3.84 -5.31 7.21
N ALA A 247 2.80 -5.02 6.42
CA ALA A 247 2.78 -5.22 4.98
C ALA A 247 2.93 -3.89 4.23
N GLY A 248 3.75 -3.89 3.19
CA GLY A 248 3.76 -2.82 2.18
C GLY A 248 2.78 -3.10 1.05
N ARG A 249 2.81 -2.25 0.02
CA ARG A 249 1.96 -2.39 -1.18
C ARG A 249 2.32 -3.63 -1.99
N ILE A 250 1.35 -4.49 -2.30
CA ILE A 250 1.46 -5.56 -3.30
C ILE A 250 1.94 -5.00 -4.64
N GLN A 251 2.79 -5.74 -5.37
CA GLN A 251 3.25 -5.36 -6.71
C GLN A 251 2.90 -6.42 -7.73
N VAL A 252 2.36 -5.99 -8.87
CA VAL A 252 2.23 -6.81 -10.07
C VAL A 252 3.43 -6.59 -10.98
N ASP A 253 4.06 -7.68 -11.41
CA ASP A 253 5.07 -7.63 -12.47
C ASP A 253 4.42 -7.25 -13.81
N ARG A 254 4.79 -6.07 -14.33
CA ARG A 254 4.35 -5.56 -15.64
C ARG A 254 5.47 -5.52 -16.68
N SER A 255 6.61 -6.17 -16.38
CA SER A 255 7.75 -6.25 -17.28
C SER A 255 7.38 -6.88 -18.62
N SER A 256 8.25 -6.72 -19.60
CA SER A 256 8.17 -7.45 -20.87
C SER A 256 8.69 -8.89 -20.79
N CYS A 257 9.04 -9.37 -19.59
CA CYS A 257 9.78 -10.61 -19.38
C CYS A 257 8.85 -11.79 -19.00
N GLY A 258 9.40 -13.01 -18.92
CA GLY A 258 8.63 -14.20 -18.50
C GLY A 258 8.10 -14.11 -17.05
N THR A 259 8.64 -13.18 -16.27
CA THR A 259 8.22 -12.84 -14.91
C THR A 259 6.91 -12.04 -14.88
N ARG A 260 6.48 -11.44 -16.00
CA ARG A 260 5.22 -10.69 -16.14
C ARG A 260 4.02 -11.45 -15.58
N GLY A 261 3.22 -10.76 -14.78
CA GLY A 261 2.02 -11.26 -14.12
C GLY A 261 2.26 -11.93 -12.77
N SER A 262 3.51 -12.03 -12.30
CA SER A 262 3.81 -12.48 -10.94
C SER A 262 3.33 -11.43 -9.95
N LEU A 263 3.02 -11.88 -8.74
CA LEU A 263 2.72 -11.00 -7.62
C LEU A 263 3.82 -11.06 -6.57
N TYR A 264 4.08 -9.92 -5.97
CA TYR A 264 5.07 -9.75 -4.92
C TYR A 264 4.48 -9.00 -3.74
N GLN A 265 4.51 -9.60 -2.55
CA GLN A 265 4.10 -8.97 -1.30
C GLN A 265 5.34 -8.69 -0.45
N ILE A 266 5.68 -7.42 -0.26
CA ILE A 266 6.73 -7.05 0.70
C ILE A 266 6.15 -6.93 2.11
N PHE A 267 6.85 -7.45 3.10
CA PHE A 267 6.49 -7.28 4.50
C PHE A 267 7.72 -7.32 5.38
N VAL A 268 7.56 -6.85 6.62
CA VAL A 268 8.55 -6.91 7.68
C VAL A 268 7.99 -7.67 8.85
N ALA A 269 8.85 -8.42 9.52
CA ALA A 269 8.49 -9.22 10.68
C ALA A 269 9.70 -9.40 11.60
N PRO A 270 9.51 -9.93 12.81
CA PRO A 270 10.58 -10.50 13.63
C PRO A 270 11.35 -11.58 12.87
N ASP A 271 12.58 -11.86 13.33
CA ASP A 271 13.44 -12.81 12.62
C ASP A 271 13.01 -14.28 12.84
N ASN A 272 12.32 -14.55 13.95
CA ASN A 272 11.92 -15.88 14.40
C ASN A 272 10.75 -15.83 15.41
N VAL A 273 10.23 -17.02 15.75
CA VAL A 273 9.09 -17.20 16.67
C VAL A 273 9.32 -16.62 18.06
N THR A 274 10.54 -16.72 18.59
CA THR A 274 10.87 -16.21 19.92
C THR A 274 10.78 -14.69 19.97
N GLU A 275 11.32 -14.03 18.94
CA GLU A 275 11.22 -12.57 18.81
C GLU A 275 9.76 -12.14 18.63
N ASN A 276 9.01 -12.85 17.78
CA ASN A 276 7.60 -12.58 17.56
C ASN A 276 6.80 -12.67 18.86
N THR A 277 6.81 -13.82 19.53
CA THR A 277 6.04 -14.04 20.77
C THR A 277 6.48 -13.13 21.93
N GLY A 278 7.73 -12.69 21.93
CA GLY A 278 8.30 -11.77 22.92
C GLY A 278 8.05 -10.29 22.66
N GLY A 279 7.39 -9.92 21.57
CA GLY A 279 7.09 -8.53 21.23
C GLY A 279 8.31 -7.71 20.81
N MET A 280 9.31 -8.36 20.21
CA MET A 280 10.54 -7.72 19.77
C MET A 280 10.33 -6.96 18.44
N PRO A 281 11.16 -5.94 18.14
CA PRO A 281 11.07 -5.17 16.91
C PRO A 281 11.12 -6.02 15.62
N MET A 282 10.38 -5.59 14.60
CA MET A 282 10.36 -6.24 13.29
C MET A 282 11.65 -5.94 12.53
N ARG A 283 12.67 -6.77 12.69
CA ARG A 283 14.02 -6.51 12.16
C ARG A 283 14.36 -7.24 10.85
N SER A 284 13.40 -7.95 10.26
CA SER A 284 13.58 -8.75 9.05
C SER A 284 12.62 -8.31 7.95
N VAL A 285 13.16 -8.15 6.73
CA VAL A 285 12.41 -7.81 5.51
C VAL A 285 12.23 -9.09 4.68
N TYR A 286 11.02 -9.30 4.17
CA TYR A 286 10.64 -10.44 3.36
C TYR A 286 9.90 -9.99 2.09
N VAL A 287 9.97 -10.82 1.05
CA VAL A 287 9.09 -10.73 -0.11
C VAL A 287 8.46 -12.09 -0.36
N GLY A 288 7.14 -12.16 -0.24
CA GLY A 288 6.32 -13.27 -0.69
C GLY A 288 6.15 -13.21 -2.20
N VAL A 289 6.37 -14.33 -2.89
CA VAL A 289 6.33 -14.43 -4.36
C VAL A 289 5.23 -15.40 -4.78
N SER A 290 4.28 -14.93 -5.62
CA SER A 290 3.32 -15.80 -6.29
C SER A 290 3.58 -15.81 -7.80
N ASN A 291 3.92 -16.99 -8.31
CA ASN A 291 4.05 -17.26 -9.75
C ASN A 291 2.83 -17.98 -10.31
N ASP A 292 2.14 -18.77 -9.48
CA ASP A 292 0.97 -19.55 -9.89
C ASP A 292 -0.28 -18.69 -10.10
N VAL A 293 -0.34 -17.48 -9.54
CA VAL A 293 -1.38 -16.48 -9.81
C VAL A 293 -1.59 -16.20 -11.31
N LYS A 294 -0.54 -16.33 -12.12
CA LYS A 294 -0.61 -16.19 -13.60
C LYS A 294 -1.49 -17.24 -14.26
N LYS A 295 -1.75 -18.37 -13.60
CA LYS A 295 -2.63 -19.43 -14.10
C LYS A 295 -4.09 -18.99 -14.13
N GLY A 296 -4.44 -17.88 -13.48
CA GLY A 296 -5.80 -17.32 -13.52
C GLY A 296 -6.82 -18.04 -12.63
N GLN A 297 -6.40 -19.06 -11.88
CA GLN A 297 -7.25 -19.80 -10.93
C GLN A 297 -7.83 -18.86 -9.85
N ARG A 298 -8.91 -19.30 -9.20
CA ARG A 298 -9.55 -18.64 -8.06
C ARG A 298 -8.73 -18.75 -6.77
N VAL A 299 -7.69 -19.58 -6.74
CA VAL A 299 -6.71 -19.60 -5.66
C VAL A 299 -5.28 -19.57 -6.18
N PHE A 300 -4.36 -19.07 -5.35
CA PHE A 300 -2.93 -18.99 -5.64
C PHE A 300 -2.11 -19.00 -4.35
N THR A 301 -0.83 -19.36 -4.43
CA THR A 301 0.06 -19.45 -3.25
C THR A 301 1.20 -18.45 -3.34
N PHE A 302 1.78 -18.12 -2.19
CA PHE A 302 3.02 -17.36 -2.08
C PHE A 302 4.13 -18.23 -1.48
N THR A 303 5.38 -17.94 -1.85
CA THR A 303 6.57 -18.46 -1.19
C THR A 303 7.40 -17.30 -0.68
N ASP A 304 7.76 -17.32 0.59
CA ASP A 304 8.45 -16.22 1.24
C ASP A 304 9.95 -16.33 1.13
N HIS A 305 10.57 -15.23 0.71
CA HIS A 305 12.01 -15.07 0.67
C HIS A 305 12.44 -13.94 1.59
N LYS A 306 13.31 -14.28 2.55
CA LYS A 306 13.94 -13.30 3.43
C LYS A 306 14.95 -12.46 2.62
N VAL A 307 14.73 -11.16 2.56
CA VAL A 307 15.61 -10.18 1.90
C VAL A 307 16.82 -9.90 2.78
N PHE A 308 16.55 -9.55 4.04
CA PHE A 308 17.57 -9.14 5.00
C PHE A 308 17.07 -9.25 6.43
N THR A 309 17.98 -9.49 7.37
CA THR A 309 17.74 -9.37 8.80
C THR A 309 18.78 -8.41 9.38
N SER A 310 18.31 -7.34 10.02
CA SER A 310 19.19 -6.37 10.68
C SER A 310 20.02 -7.05 11.78
N PRO A 311 21.36 -6.87 11.80
CA PRO A 311 22.22 -7.45 12.81
C PRO A 311 21.85 -7.00 14.23
N ALA A 312 22.01 -7.88 15.21
CA ALA A 312 21.81 -7.51 16.61
C ALA A 312 22.68 -6.30 17.00
N GLY A 313 22.08 -5.33 17.71
CA GLY A 313 22.75 -4.08 18.11
C GLY A 313 22.79 -2.99 17.04
N SER A 314 22.31 -3.25 15.82
CA SER A 314 22.10 -2.21 14.80
C SER A 314 20.83 -1.37 15.09
N PRO A 315 20.70 -0.16 14.50
CA PRO A 315 19.46 0.62 14.59
C PRO A 315 18.24 -0.18 14.12
N GLY A 316 18.34 -0.96 13.03
CA GLY A 316 17.22 -1.76 12.54
C GLY A 316 16.80 -2.90 13.48
N ALA A 317 17.71 -3.38 14.35
CA ALA A 317 17.35 -4.34 15.39
C ALA A 317 16.73 -3.69 16.64
N ALA A 318 17.03 -2.40 16.89
CA ALA A 318 16.52 -1.66 18.04
C ALA A 318 15.18 -0.96 17.74
N ASN A 319 15.08 -0.33 16.58
CA ASN A 319 13.94 0.48 16.15
C ASN A 319 12.95 -0.32 15.30
N GLY A 320 13.38 -1.46 14.73
CA GLY A 320 12.67 -2.13 13.64
C GLY A 320 13.10 -1.60 12.27
N THR A 321 12.84 -2.41 11.24
CA THR A 321 13.00 -2.06 9.82
C THR A 321 11.68 -1.69 9.15
N ASP A 322 10.58 -1.72 9.92
CA ASP A 322 9.26 -1.36 9.45
C ASP A 322 9.15 0.15 9.23
N ASN A 323 9.48 0.96 10.25
CA ASN A 323 9.22 2.40 10.26
C ASN A 323 7.85 2.70 9.58
N ILE A 324 6.84 1.95 10.02
CA ILE A 324 5.48 1.78 9.49
C ILE A 324 5.33 0.98 8.18
N PHE A 325 6.11 1.21 7.10
CA PHE A 325 5.95 0.41 5.88
C PHE A 325 7.26 0.16 5.13
N PRO A 326 7.55 -1.08 4.70
CA PRO A 326 8.52 -1.34 3.64
C PRO A 326 7.89 -1.08 2.26
N ALA A 327 8.71 -0.85 1.23
CA ALA A 327 8.23 -0.60 -0.13
C ALA A 327 8.96 -1.47 -1.17
N LEU A 328 8.24 -1.83 -2.24
CA LEU A 328 8.75 -2.67 -3.32
C LEU A 328 8.38 -2.06 -4.68
N ALA A 329 9.29 -2.17 -5.66
CA ALA A 329 9.00 -1.89 -7.07
C ALA A 329 9.56 -2.98 -7.98
N VAL A 330 9.01 -3.08 -9.18
CA VAL A 330 9.45 -3.98 -10.25
C VAL A 330 9.75 -3.15 -11.49
N ASP A 331 10.94 -3.25 -12.07
CA ASP A 331 11.25 -2.53 -13.31
C ASP A 331 10.69 -3.21 -14.57
N GLY A 332 10.83 -2.55 -15.72
CA GLY A 332 10.39 -3.06 -17.02
C GLY A 332 11.05 -4.36 -17.49
N LEU A 333 12.10 -4.83 -16.80
CA LEU A 333 12.82 -6.08 -17.06
C LEU A 333 12.64 -7.14 -15.97
N GLY A 334 11.78 -6.88 -14.98
CA GLY A 334 11.40 -7.84 -13.93
C GLY A 334 12.35 -7.87 -12.74
N TYR A 335 13.28 -6.91 -12.62
CA TYR A 335 14.11 -6.77 -11.41
C TYR A 335 13.28 -6.18 -10.28
N LEU A 336 13.45 -6.74 -9.08
CA LEU A 336 12.77 -6.27 -7.87
C LEU A 336 13.68 -5.32 -7.08
N TYR A 337 13.07 -4.32 -6.44
CA TYR A 337 13.76 -3.36 -5.56
C TYR A 337 13.00 -3.23 -4.24
N ALA A 338 13.53 -3.84 -3.18
CA ALA A 338 13.00 -3.73 -1.83
C ALA A 338 13.68 -2.56 -1.11
N VAL A 339 12.89 -1.70 -0.48
CA VAL A 339 13.35 -0.52 0.24
C VAL A 339 12.72 -0.46 1.62
N TRP A 340 13.52 -0.11 2.63
CA TRP A 340 13.08 0.04 4.02
C TRP A 340 13.92 1.08 4.75
N SER A 341 13.48 1.46 5.94
CA SER A 341 14.18 2.40 6.84
C SER A 341 14.50 1.72 8.17
N ASP A 342 15.63 2.06 8.78
CA ASP A 342 15.96 1.73 10.18
C ASP A 342 15.78 2.93 11.14
N ASN A 343 15.00 3.91 10.69
CA ASN A 343 14.83 5.27 11.21
C ASN A 343 15.93 6.24 10.79
N SER A 344 17.20 5.82 10.72
CA SER A 344 18.31 6.71 10.39
C SER A 344 18.74 6.64 8.92
N ASN A 345 18.58 5.48 8.29
CA ASN A 345 19.05 5.21 6.95
C ASN A 345 17.96 4.55 6.12
N ILE A 346 17.97 4.88 4.84
CA ILE A 346 17.16 4.22 3.83
C ILE A 346 18.04 3.18 3.15
N PHE A 347 17.55 1.95 3.05
CA PHE A 347 18.27 0.86 2.41
C PHE A 347 17.54 0.40 1.16
N LEU A 348 18.30 -0.06 0.17
CA LEU A 348 17.79 -0.76 -1.00
C LEU A 348 18.49 -2.12 -1.14
N SER A 349 17.73 -3.14 -1.50
CA SER A 349 18.23 -4.42 -1.99
C SER A 349 17.48 -4.80 -3.26
N SER A 350 18.16 -5.47 -4.20
CA SER A 350 17.58 -5.86 -5.47
C SER A 350 17.64 -7.36 -5.71
N SER A 351 16.73 -7.86 -6.55
CA SER A 351 16.69 -9.26 -6.98
C SER A 351 16.50 -9.35 -8.50
N GLY A 352 17.32 -10.18 -9.13
CA GLY A 352 17.22 -10.52 -10.56
C GLY A 352 16.68 -11.92 -10.84
N ASP A 353 16.14 -12.61 -9.83
CA ASP A 353 15.66 -13.99 -9.91
C ASP A 353 14.28 -14.19 -9.24
N GLN A 354 13.40 -13.20 -9.42
CA GLN A 354 12.05 -13.12 -8.85
C GLN A 354 12.02 -13.27 -7.32
N GLY A 355 12.95 -12.64 -6.61
CA GLY A 355 12.97 -12.58 -5.16
C GLY A 355 13.62 -13.78 -4.49
N LYS A 356 14.11 -14.77 -5.24
CA LYS A 356 14.75 -15.96 -4.66
C LYS A 356 16.04 -15.62 -3.93
N THR A 357 16.84 -14.72 -4.50
CA THR A 357 18.05 -14.16 -3.88
C THR A 357 18.06 -12.64 -3.98
N TRP A 358 18.76 -12.02 -3.03
CA TRP A 358 18.80 -10.57 -2.86
C TRP A 358 20.23 -10.08 -2.71
N THR A 359 20.53 -8.90 -3.25
CA THR A 359 21.83 -8.25 -3.03
C THR A 359 22.00 -7.85 -1.57
N ALA A 360 23.25 -7.66 -1.13
CA ALA A 360 23.50 -7.00 0.14
C ALA A 360 22.80 -5.61 0.15
N PRO A 361 22.16 -5.20 1.25
CA PRO A 361 21.54 -3.89 1.32
C PRO A 361 22.57 -2.77 1.14
N VAL A 362 22.21 -1.77 0.34
CA VAL A 362 23.00 -0.55 0.16
C VAL A 362 22.28 0.63 0.78
N GLN A 363 23.02 1.53 1.40
CA GLN A 363 22.48 2.78 1.92
C GLN A 363 22.18 3.74 0.76
N VAL A 364 20.96 4.26 0.72
CA VAL A 364 20.44 5.16 -0.31
C VAL A 364 20.65 6.63 0.06
N ASN A 365 20.36 7.00 1.30
CA ASN A 365 20.51 8.38 1.79
C ASN A 365 21.99 8.76 1.96
N GLN A 366 22.33 9.99 1.58
CA GLN A 366 23.67 10.53 1.47
C GLN A 366 23.73 12.00 1.92
N GLY A 367 24.94 12.53 2.02
CA GLY A 367 25.17 13.96 2.25
C GLY A 367 24.49 14.49 3.52
N PRO A 368 23.63 15.52 3.41
CA PRO A 368 23.11 16.25 4.56
C PRO A 368 22.16 15.45 5.45
N THR A 369 21.65 14.30 4.99
CA THR A 369 20.72 13.47 5.76
C THR A 369 21.39 12.30 6.49
N VAL A 370 22.71 12.11 6.33
CA VAL A 370 23.45 11.03 7.00
C VAL A 370 23.52 11.28 8.50
N GLY A 371 23.20 10.25 9.30
CA GLY A 371 23.21 10.30 10.76
C GLY A 371 22.01 11.02 11.39
N LYS A 372 20.98 11.30 10.58
CA LYS A 372 19.74 11.98 10.96
C LYS A 372 18.54 11.07 10.72
N ALA A 373 17.34 11.51 11.06
CA ALA A 373 16.14 10.70 10.82
C ALA A 373 15.76 10.71 9.33
N ASN A 374 15.49 9.53 8.78
CA ASN A 374 15.06 9.27 7.41
C ASN A 374 14.00 8.17 7.42
N VAL A 375 12.72 8.52 7.22
CA VAL A 375 11.57 7.62 7.45
C VAL A 375 10.61 7.58 6.27
N PHE A 376 9.71 6.58 6.28
CA PHE A 376 8.67 6.34 5.27
C PHE A 376 9.21 6.24 3.83
N PRO A 377 10.16 5.35 3.53
CA PRO A 377 10.65 5.26 2.17
C PRO A 377 9.59 4.68 1.21
N TRP A 378 9.50 5.26 0.02
CA TRP A 378 8.69 4.76 -1.10
C TRP A 378 9.54 4.62 -2.35
N VAL A 379 9.14 3.69 -3.24
CA VAL A 379 9.95 3.34 -4.42
C VAL A 379 9.09 3.16 -5.66
N ALA A 380 9.62 3.59 -6.82
CA ALA A 380 9.10 3.30 -8.14
C ALA A 380 10.25 2.92 -9.09
N ALA A 381 9.98 2.03 -10.04
CA ALA A 381 10.93 1.57 -11.05
C ALA A 381 10.20 1.30 -12.37
N ASP A 382 10.86 1.50 -13.52
CA ASP A 382 10.20 1.35 -14.83
C ASP A 382 11.09 0.83 -15.97
N SER A 383 12.42 1.00 -15.89
CA SER A 383 13.38 0.72 -16.97
C SER A 383 14.60 0.00 -16.40
N ASN A 384 15.49 -0.49 -17.26
CA ASN A 384 16.63 -1.32 -16.87
C ASN A 384 17.49 -0.66 -15.78
N GLY A 385 17.31 -1.07 -14.52
CA GLY A 385 18.03 -0.46 -13.40
C GLY A 385 17.58 0.95 -13.02
N HIS A 386 16.53 1.49 -13.65
CA HIS A 386 15.98 2.81 -13.30
C HIS A 386 15.03 2.67 -12.11
N VAL A 387 15.46 3.23 -10.97
CA VAL A 387 14.72 3.20 -9.71
C VAL A 387 14.81 4.57 -9.03
N VAL A 388 13.68 5.01 -8.50
CA VAL A 388 13.52 6.22 -7.70
C VAL A 388 13.06 5.84 -6.32
N VAL A 389 13.79 6.30 -5.30
CA VAL A 389 13.46 6.15 -3.88
C VAL A 389 13.20 7.51 -3.28
N VAL A 390 12.11 7.68 -2.54
CA VAL A 390 11.75 8.93 -1.86
C VAL A 390 11.56 8.69 -0.37
N TRP A 391 11.88 9.66 0.49
CA TRP A 391 11.66 9.55 1.94
C TRP A 391 11.47 10.94 2.59
N LEU A 392 11.00 10.95 3.84
CA LEU A 392 11.06 12.13 4.71
C LEU A 392 12.40 12.15 5.44
N GLY A 393 13.16 13.24 5.34
CA GLY A 393 14.42 13.41 6.04
C GLY A 393 14.42 14.68 6.88
N ASP A 394 15.05 14.63 8.06
CA ASP A 394 15.16 15.79 8.94
C ASP A 394 16.58 16.39 8.95
N ASN A 395 16.72 17.52 9.65
CA ASN A 395 17.98 18.22 9.82
C ASN A 395 18.68 17.96 11.17
N THR A 396 18.12 17.10 12.04
CA THR A 396 18.57 16.88 13.42
C THR A 396 19.04 15.43 13.63
N VAL A 397 20.14 15.26 14.38
CA VAL A 397 20.61 13.92 14.74
C VAL A 397 19.70 13.35 15.82
N GLY A 398 19.04 12.23 15.56
CA GLY A 398 18.14 11.60 16.53
C GLY A 398 17.22 10.56 15.91
N ASN A 399 16.33 10.02 16.74
CA ASN A 399 15.23 9.18 16.29
C ASN A 399 14.00 10.05 15.99
N SER A 400 13.27 9.77 14.92
CA SER A 400 12.08 10.54 14.50
C SER A 400 10.99 10.65 15.58
N ASN A 401 10.94 9.70 16.52
CA ASN A 401 9.98 9.65 17.60
C ASN A 401 10.47 10.32 18.90
N ASP A 402 11.76 10.69 18.98
CA ASP A 402 12.34 11.25 20.21
C ASP A 402 12.03 12.75 20.34
N ARG A 403 10.97 13.03 21.08
CA ARG A 403 10.52 14.39 21.37
C ARG A 403 11.55 15.23 22.11
N ALA A 404 12.34 14.64 23.00
CA ALA A 404 13.32 15.41 23.76
C ALA A 404 14.42 15.99 22.85
N THR A 405 14.72 15.28 21.77
CA THR A 405 15.74 15.66 20.79
C THR A 405 15.17 16.52 19.66
N LEU A 406 14.02 16.15 19.08
CA LEU A 406 13.47 16.83 17.90
C LEU A 406 12.58 18.03 18.23
N GLU A 407 12.11 18.14 19.47
CA GLU A 407 11.29 19.26 19.96
C GLU A 407 11.88 19.87 21.24
N PRO A 408 13.12 20.41 21.20
CA PRO A 408 13.74 21.01 22.38
C PRO A 408 12.86 22.12 22.97
N GLY A 409 12.82 22.18 24.30
CA GLY A 409 11.94 23.10 25.03
C GLY A 409 10.49 22.63 25.15
N HIS A 410 10.12 21.47 24.61
CA HIS A 410 8.83 20.81 24.86
C HIS A 410 8.95 19.88 26.09
N PRO A 411 8.38 20.21 27.28
CA PRO A 411 8.47 19.32 28.44
C PRO A 411 7.71 18.01 28.17
N ALA A 412 8.37 16.87 28.41
CA ALA A 412 7.77 15.54 28.22
C ALA A 412 6.53 15.29 29.12
N SER A 413 6.38 16.02 30.23
CA SER A 413 5.34 15.81 31.23
C SER A 413 4.02 16.56 31.00
N GLN A 414 3.90 17.41 29.97
CA GLN A 414 2.80 18.37 29.92
C GLN A 414 1.76 18.19 28.80
N GLY A 415 1.97 17.34 27.78
CA GLY A 415 0.98 17.18 26.70
C GLY A 415 0.56 18.50 26.01
N ALA A 416 1.29 19.59 26.28
CA ALA A 416 1.05 20.94 25.84
C ALA A 416 2.41 21.56 25.54
N ALA A 417 2.46 22.14 24.35
CA ALA A 417 3.42 23.11 23.84
C ALA A 417 4.28 23.83 24.88
N CYS A 418 5.53 24.15 24.50
CA CYS A 418 6.28 25.24 25.11
C CYS A 418 5.34 26.45 25.32
N SER A 419 5.06 26.79 26.57
CA SER A 419 4.11 27.84 26.96
C SER A 419 4.75 29.23 27.01
N SER A 420 6.05 29.31 26.76
CA SER A 420 6.85 30.53 26.77
C SER A 420 7.24 30.96 25.35
N GLY A 421 6.38 31.77 24.72
CA GLY A 421 6.69 32.46 23.47
C GLY A 421 6.16 31.78 22.20
N ASN A 422 5.97 32.60 21.17
CA ASN A 422 5.44 32.22 19.85
C ASN A 422 6.54 31.78 18.87
N THR A 423 7.72 31.40 19.36
CA THR A 423 8.93 31.12 18.56
C THR A 423 9.55 29.75 18.86
N CYS A 424 8.95 28.92 19.70
CA CYS A 424 9.60 27.70 20.19
C CYS A 424 9.84 26.64 19.10
N MET A 425 9.05 26.62 18.02
CA MET A 425 9.28 25.71 16.89
C MET A 425 10.47 26.12 16.01
N GLN A 426 11.18 27.20 16.31
CA GLN A 426 12.35 27.63 15.54
C GLN A 426 13.56 26.71 15.73
N GLU A 427 13.64 26.06 16.89
CA GLU A 427 14.73 25.13 17.25
C GLU A 427 14.34 23.66 17.02
N TRP A 428 13.13 23.40 16.54
CA TRP A 428 12.67 22.04 16.28
C TRP A 428 13.27 21.48 14.99
N ALA A 429 13.34 20.16 14.92
CA ALA A 429 13.77 19.44 13.72
C ALA A 429 12.93 19.89 12.52
N GLN A 430 13.57 20.10 11.38
CA GLN A 430 12.95 20.55 10.14
C GLN A 430 12.97 19.41 9.13
N TRP A 431 11.81 19.11 8.57
CA TRP A 431 11.62 17.98 7.65
C TRP A 431 11.41 18.44 6.22
N ASN A 432 12.03 17.71 5.31
CA ASN A 432 11.96 17.90 3.87
C ASN A 432 11.71 16.56 3.16
N VAL A 433 11.25 16.63 1.91
CA VAL A 433 11.08 15.45 1.05
C VAL A 433 12.34 15.27 0.22
N TYR A 434 12.96 14.10 0.32
CA TYR A 434 14.14 13.74 -0.44
C TYR A 434 13.83 12.66 -1.48
N MET A 435 14.59 12.68 -2.57
CA MET A 435 14.57 11.68 -3.62
C MET A 435 16.01 11.22 -3.91
N ALA A 436 16.20 9.93 -4.16
CA ALA A 436 17.40 9.36 -4.73
C ALA A 436 17.05 8.58 -6.01
N GLU A 437 17.78 8.86 -7.08
CA GLU A 437 17.59 8.20 -8.38
C GLU A 437 18.83 7.37 -8.75
N SER A 438 18.61 6.17 -9.24
CA SER A 438 19.63 5.31 -9.84
C SER A 438 19.19 4.83 -11.20
N VAL A 439 20.12 4.76 -12.16
CA VAL A 439 19.93 4.15 -13.49
C VAL A 439 20.64 2.79 -13.63
N ASN A 440 21.19 2.29 -12.52
CA ASN A 440 21.88 1.01 -12.42
C ASN A 440 21.54 0.30 -11.11
N GLY A 441 20.30 0.44 -10.63
CA GLY A 441 19.87 0.01 -9.30
C GLY A 441 20.05 -1.47 -9.00
N HIS A 442 20.06 -2.34 -10.02
CA HIS A 442 20.29 -3.80 -9.86
C HIS A 442 21.77 -4.20 -9.89
N SER A 443 22.68 -3.24 -10.09
CA SER A 443 24.12 -3.46 -9.96
C SER A 443 24.48 -3.92 -8.54
N SER A 444 25.57 -4.66 -8.40
CA SER A 444 26.12 -4.99 -7.07
C SER A 444 26.62 -3.77 -6.30
N THR A 445 26.94 -2.69 -7.00
CA THR A 445 27.25 -1.37 -6.42
C THR A 445 26.48 -0.30 -7.20
N PRO A 446 25.18 -0.11 -6.92
CA PRO A 446 24.38 0.90 -7.58
C PRO A 446 24.84 2.29 -7.16
N THR A 447 24.65 3.26 -8.05
CA THR A 447 24.96 4.67 -7.78
C THR A 447 23.68 5.46 -7.70
N PHE A 448 23.57 6.31 -6.67
CA PHE A 448 22.41 7.18 -6.44
C PHE A 448 22.78 8.64 -6.55
N THR A 449 21.89 9.44 -7.15
CA THR A 449 21.90 10.90 -7.05
C THR A 449 20.78 11.33 -6.12
N GLN A 450 21.13 11.90 -4.96
CA GLN A 450 20.14 12.43 -4.01
C GLN A 450 19.84 13.90 -4.29
N SER A 451 18.56 14.27 -4.21
CA SER A 451 18.03 15.63 -4.28
C SER A 451 17.03 15.89 -3.17
N GLU A 452 17.02 17.12 -2.66
CA GLU A 452 15.87 17.65 -1.90
C GLU A 452 14.82 18.12 -2.91
N THR A 453 13.57 17.69 -2.74
CA THR A 453 12.49 17.88 -3.73
C THR A 453 11.42 18.86 -3.26
N SER A 454 11.23 18.97 -1.95
CA SER A 454 10.38 20.01 -1.35
C SER A 454 11.08 21.36 -1.43
N ASP A 455 10.38 22.40 -1.91
CA ASP A 455 10.89 23.77 -1.99
C ASP A 455 10.86 24.56 -0.66
N HIS A 456 10.43 23.92 0.42
CA HIS A 456 10.43 24.44 1.79
C HIS A 456 10.38 23.29 2.81
N VAL A 457 10.56 23.65 4.09
CA VAL A 457 10.36 22.75 5.23
C VAL A 457 8.88 22.44 5.38
N ILE A 458 8.49 21.18 5.12
CA ILE A 458 7.09 20.75 5.11
C ILE A 458 6.52 20.47 6.50
N HIS A 459 7.40 20.28 7.49
CA HIS A 459 7.02 19.97 8.86
C HIS A 459 8.12 20.31 9.87
N ARG A 460 7.73 20.51 11.14
CA ARG A 460 8.69 20.68 12.24
C ARG A 460 8.30 19.89 13.47
N GLY A 461 9.29 19.24 14.09
CA GLY A 461 9.13 18.46 15.32
C GLY A 461 9.36 16.96 15.10
N THR A 462 8.71 16.12 15.89
CA THR A 462 8.77 14.66 15.72
C THR A 462 7.94 14.17 14.54
N VAL A 463 8.29 13.02 13.97
CA VAL A 463 7.44 12.28 13.02
C VAL A 463 7.27 10.86 13.55
N SER A 464 6.02 10.51 13.87
CA SER A 464 5.68 9.23 14.50
C SER A 464 5.78 8.06 13.53
N THR A 465 6.68 7.11 13.80
CA THR A 465 6.73 5.81 13.10
C THR A 465 6.00 4.70 13.87
N GLY A 466 5.20 5.03 14.88
CA GLY A 466 4.49 4.06 15.74
C GLY A 466 3.01 3.87 15.42
N GLY A 467 2.51 4.33 14.27
CA GLY A 467 1.07 4.25 13.97
C GLY A 467 0.22 5.05 14.96
N LEU A 468 -1.06 4.67 15.12
CA LEU A 468 -1.97 5.24 16.12
C LEU A 468 -1.56 4.96 17.58
N GLY A 469 -0.64 4.01 17.80
CA GLY A 469 -0.08 3.68 19.11
C GLY A 469 1.13 4.54 19.52
N GLY A 470 1.65 5.38 18.61
CA GLY A 470 2.81 6.24 18.84
C GLY A 470 2.53 7.45 19.72
N GLY A 471 3.53 7.89 20.49
CA GLY A 471 3.45 9.11 21.33
C GLY A 471 4.01 10.38 20.66
N ALA A 472 4.57 10.26 19.45
CA ALA A 472 5.13 11.34 18.65
C ALA A 472 4.06 11.99 17.75
N ASP A 473 4.39 13.11 17.10
CA ASP A 473 3.46 13.85 16.26
C ASP A 473 3.03 13.06 15.00
N ARG A 474 1.73 13.14 14.67
CA ARG A 474 1.08 12.47 13.52
C ARG A 474 0.48 13.48 12.55
N ALA A 475 0.94 14.73 12.52
CA ALA A 475 0.40 15.76 11.64
C ALA A 475 0.65 15.47 10.16
N LEU A 476 1.70 14.73 9.82
CA LEU A 476 1.94 14.23 8.46
C LEU A 476 1.28 12.87 8.17
N ALA A 477 0.76 12.21 9.20
CA ALA A 477 0.42 10.79 9.20
C ALA A 477 1.62 9.93 8.75
N ASP A 478 1.39 8.82 8.04
CA ASP A 478 2.41 7.80 7.79
C ASP A 478 2.49 7.31 6.33
N LEU A 479 1.92 8.07 5.39
CA LEU A 479 1.98 7.78 3.95
C LEU A 479 2.35 9.01 3.12
N PHE A 480 3.19 8.75 2.14
CA PHE A 480 3.31 9.54 0.92
C PHE A 480 3.79 8.60 -0.20
N GLN A 481 3.73 8.96 -1.47
CA GLN A 481 4.07 8.01 -2.54
C GLN A 481 4.74 8.67 -3.75
N VAL A 482 5.37 7.83 -4.58
CA VAL A 482 5.97 8.20 -5.87
C VAL A 482 5.46 7.29 -6.98
N SER A 483 5.30 7.85 -8.17
CA SER A 483 5.08 7.12 -9.43
C SER A 483 5.94 7.69 -10.55
N LEU A 484 6.19 6.90 -11.60
CA LEU A 484 6.92 7.35 -12.80
C LEU A 484 5.94 7.56 -13.95
N ASP A 485 6.10 8.67 -14.69
CA ASP A 485 5.32 8.94 -15.90
C ASP A 485 5.90 8.22 -17.13
N PRO A 486 5.20 8.20 -18.29
CA PRO A 486 5.71 7.59 -19.52
C PRO A 486 7.02 8.20 -20.05
N GLU A 487 7.40 9.38 -19.57
CA GLU A 487 8.69 10.01 -19.85
C GLU A 487 9.77 9.66 -18.82
N HIS A 488 9.49 8.77 -17.86
CA HIS A 488 10.37 8.32 -16.78
C HIS A 488 10.66 9.38 -15.70
N ARG A 489 9.79 10.39 -15.54
CA ARG A 489 9.94 11.41 -14.49
C ARG A 489 9.19 10.99 -13.24
N ALA A 490 9.78 11.29 -12.07
CA ALA A 490 9.13 11.09 -10.78
C ALA A 490 8.00 12.08 -10.53
N ASN A 491 6.85 11.57 -10.09
CA ASN A 491 5.68 12.31 -9.62
C ASN A 491 5.41 11.92 -8.17
N MET A 492 5.51 12.87 -7.25
CA MET A 492 5.49 12.64 -5.81
C MET A 492 4.32 13.39 -5.18
N ALA A 493 3.61 12.72 -4.28
CA ALA A 493 2.59 13.35 -3.45
C ALA A 493 2.85 13.06 -1.97
N PHE A 494 2.75 14.08 -1.11
CA PHE A 494 3.07 14.00 0.32
C PHE A 494 2.22 14.95 1.17
N SER A 495 2.01 14.61 2.45
CA SER A 495 1.39 15.51 3.42
C SER A 495 2.32 16.67 3.75
N ASP A 496 1.76 17.85 3.97
CA ASP A 496 2.50 19.05 4.36
C ASP A 496 1.62 19.90 5.29
N ASP A 497 2.18 20.31 6.43
CA ASP A 497 1.50 21.07 7.48
C ASP A 497 2.17 22.43 7.78
N HIS A 498 3.06 22.92 6.91
CA HIS A 498 3.86 24.12 7.20
C HIS A 498 3.02 25.37 7.47
N LYS A 499 1.84 25.49 6.83
CA LYS A 499 0.97 26.68 6.93
C LYS A 499 0.07 26.64 8.17
N PRO A 500 -0.12 27.78 8.85
CA PRO A 500 -1.28 27.97 9.72
C PRO A 500 -2.59 27.83 8.94
N HIS A 501 -3.60 27.22 9.55
CA HIS A 501 -4.94 27.16 8.99
C HIS A 501 -5.51 28.57 8.81
N PRO A 502 -6.11 28.96 7.66
CA PRO A 502 -6.65 30.31 7.45
C PRO A 502 -7.73 30.74 8.45
N ARG A 503 -8.33 29.76 9.15
CA ARG A 503 -9.31 29.95 10.23
C ARG A 503 -8.78 29.58 11.63
N CYS A 504 -7.46 29.55 11.82
CA CYS A 504 -6.79 29.19 13.07
C CYS A 504 -7.29 29.98 14.29
N SER A 505 -7.72 31.22 14.12
CA SER A 505 -8.25 32.07 15.20
C SER A 505 -9.63 31.63 15.71
N ARG A 506 -10.30 30.73 14.98
CA ARG A 506 -11.64 30.22 15.28
C ARG A 506 -11.67 28.70 15.49
N LEU A 507 -10.56 28.01 15.27
CA LEU A 507 -10.44 26.55 15.35
C LEU A 507 -9.40 26.17 16.39
N GLY A 508 -9.57 24.97 16.98
CA GLY A 508 -8.61 24.43 17.95
C GLY A 508 -8.33 25.40 19.11
N SER A 509 -7.05 25.71 19.32
CA SER A 509 -6.59 26.60 20.40
C SER A 509 -6.82 28.10 20.15
N GLY A 510 -7.26 28.50 18.95
CA GLY A 510 -7.34 29.90 18.54
C GLY A 510 -5.99 30.54 18.18
N GLN A 511 -4.87 29.82 18.29
CA GLN A 511 -3.53 30.32 17.98
C GLN A 511 -3.23 30.23 16.47
N CYS A 512 -2.49 31.22 15.96
CA CYS A 512 -2.18 31.40 14.54
C CYS A 512 -0.69 31.68 14.25
N GLY A 513 0.18 31.58 15.26
CA GLY A 513 1.61 31.83 15.09
C GLY A 513 2.28 30.75 14.24
N ALA A 514 3.07 31.15 13.24
CA ALA A 514 3.78 30.20 12.37
C ALA A 514 4.78 29.31 13.14
N ASP A 515 5.26 29.75 14.30
CA ASP A 515 6.16 29.01 15.18
C ASP A 515 5.52 28.68 16.56
N ASP A 516 4.19 28.79 16.68
CA ASP A 516 3.43 28.33 17.86
C ASP A 516 2.93 26.89 17.63
N PRO A 517 3.34 25.90 18.44
CA PRO A 517 2.97 24.50 18.28
C PRO A 517 1.53 24.20 18.69
N ARG A 518 0.79 25.17 19.23
CA ARG A 518 -0.66 25.09 19.42
C ARG A 518 -1.43 25.60 18.20
N THR A 519 -0.75 26.17 17.21
CA THR A 519 -1.40 26.66 15.99
C THR A 519 -2.09 25.51 15.29
N THR A 520 -3.36 25.70 14.97
CA THR A 520 -4.06 24.75 14.09
C THR A 520 -3.44 24.86 12.71
N ARG A 521 -2.76 23.80 12.26
CA ARG A 521 -2.10 23.73 10.95
C ARG A 521 -3.08 23.41 9.83
N LEU A 522 -2.77 23.90 8.63
CA LEU A 522 -3.40 23.50 7.39
C LEU A 522 -2.63 22.32 6.82
N THR A 523 -3.10 21.10 7.09
CA THR A 523 -2.48 19.92 6.49
C THR A 523 -3.11 19.59 5.14
N ARG A 524 -2.30 19.49 4.09
CA ARG A 524 -2.73 19.24 2.71
C ARG A 524 -1.82 18.25 2.02
N ALA A 525 -2.39 17.52 1.07
CA ALA A 525 -1.62 16.81 0.07
C ALA A 525 -0.94 17.85 -0.83
N ASN A 526 0.37 17.77 -0.93
CA ASN A 526 1.17 18.52 -1.87
C ASN A 526 1.69 17.60 -2.96
N PHE A 527 1.93 18.17 -4.14
CA PHE A 527 2.49 17.47 -5.28
C PHE A 527 3.74 18.18 -5.80
N THR A 528 4.76 17.41 -6.15
CA THR A 528 5.89 17.90 -6.94
C THR A 528 6.33 16.83 -7.94
N ARG A 529 6.94 17.26 -9.05
CA ARG A 529 7.43 16.36 -10.09
C ARG A 529 8.82 16.76 -10.57
N GLN A 530 9.57 15.75 -11.00
CA GLN A 530 10.79 15.95 -11.75
C GLN A 530 10.45 16.60 -13.11
N LEU A 531 11.23 17.59 -13.52
CA LEU A 531 10.97 18.37 -14.74
C LEU A 531 11.58 17.71 -15.98
N GLU A 532 12.71 17.03 -15.82
CA GLU A 532 13.42 16.35 -16.88
C GLU A 532 13.77 14.93 -16.45
N ALA A 533 13.66 13.98 -17.37
CA ALA A 533 14.10 12.62 -17.12
C ALA A 533 15.62 12.54 -17.17
N ASN A 534 16.20 11.59 -16.42
CA ASN A 534 17.62 11.35 -16.48
C ASN A 534 18.03 10.81 -17.85
N ALA A 535 18.93 11.54 -18.53
CA ALA A 535 19.40 11.21 -19.87
C ALA A 535 20.14 9.87 -19.96
N SER A 536 20.54 9.29 -18.83
CA SER A 536 21.26 8.00 -18.75
C SER A 536 20.35 6.79 -18.60
N ILE A 537 19.02 6.96 -18.54
CA ILE A 537 18.07 5.86 -18.43
C ILE A 537 18.20 4.93 -19.64
N VAL A 538 18.39 3.64 -19.37
CA VAL A 538 18.47 2.60 -20.38
C VAL A 538 17.17 1.79 -20.39
N LYS A 539 16.54 1.66 -21.56
CA LYS A 539 15.27 0.91 -21.69
C LYS A 539 15.46 -0.57 -22.01
N GLY A 540 16.57 -0.93 -22.65
CA GLY A 540 16.89 -2.32 -23.03
C GLY A 540 17.84 -3.00 -22.05
N GLY A 541 17.76 -4.32 -21.94
CA GLY A 541 18.63 -5.12 -21.09
C GLY A 541 18.23 -6.58 -21.05
N SER A 542 18.91 -7.36 -20.21
CA SER A 542 18.53 -8.74 -19.95
C SER A 542 17.35 -8.79 -18.99
N CYS A 543 16.42 -9.69 -19.25
CA CYS A 543 15.35 -9.98 -18.31
C CYS A 543 15.88 -10.59 -17.02
N ALA A 544 15.24 -10.25 -15.89
CA ALA A 544 15.34 -11.03 -14.68
C ALA A 544 14.98 -12.50 -14.97
N ALA A 545 15.71 -13.41 -14.35
CA ALA A 545 15.51 -14.84 -14.55
C ALA A 545 14.19 -15.26 -13.86
N PRO A 546 13.32 -16.04 -14.53
CA PRO A 546 12.18 -16.63 -13.86
C PRO A 546 12.68 -17.60 -12.79
N SER A 547 12.11 -17.52 -11.58
CA SER A 547 12.38 -18.51 -10.55
C SER A 547 11.81 -19.85 -11.01
N GLN A 548 12.67 -20.86 -11.08
CA GLN A 548 12.25 -22.24 -11.27
C GLN A 548 11.58 -22.67 -9.97
N PHE A 549 10.24 -22.75 -9.97
CA PHE A 549 9.54 -23.46 -8.90
C PHE A 549 9.91 -24.94 -9.02
N GLU A 550 10.51 -25.51 -7.97
CA GLU A 550 10.76 -26.94 -7.92
C GLU A 550 9.41 -27.66 -7.83
N GLN A 551 9.05 -28.34 -8.91
CA GLN A 551 7.81 -29.13 -9.02
C GLN A 551 7.96 -30.41 -8.20
N GLY A 552 7.71 -30.30 -6.90
CA GLY A 552 7.46 -31.47 -6.04
C GLY A 552 6.06 -32.03 -6.27
N GLU A 553 5.61 -32.89 -5.35
CA GLU A 553 4.24 -33.40 -5.35
C GLU A 553 3.24 -32.23 -5.32
N GLN A 554 2.23 -32.27 -6.18
CA GLN A 554 1.25 -31.19 -6.34
C GLN A 554 -0.13 -31.74 -6.68
N GLU A 555 -1.16 -31.10 -6.12
CA GLU A 555 -2.53 -31.21 -6.64
C GLU A 555 -3.08 -29.81 -6.94
N ALA A 556 -3.88 -29.70 -7.99
CA ALA A 556 -4.60 -28.49 -8.32
C ALA A 556 -5.96 -28.85 -8.89
N GLY A 557 -6.96 -28.01 -8.64
CA GLY A 557 -8.27 -28.20 -9.23
C GLY A 557 -9.12 -26.96 -9.09
N GLU A 558 -10.04 -26.79 -10.03
CA GLU A 558 -11.03 -25.73 -9.99
C GLU A 558 -12.26 -26.19 -10.76
N GLY A 559 -13.44 -25.97 -10.22
CA GLY A 559 -14.66 -26.39 -10.89
C GLY A 559 -15.91 -26.31 -10.04
N GLU A 560 -16.95 -26.96 -10.55
CA GLU A 560 -18.26 -27.05 -9.92
C GLU A 560 -18.63 -28.52 -9.71
N THR A 561 -19.06 -28.88 -8.50
CA THR A 561 -19.75 -30.15 -8.23
C THR A 561 -21.26 -29.92 -8.24
N GLN A 562 -22.04 -30.92 -8.66
CA GLN A 562 -23.50 -30.86 -8.61
C GLN A 562 -24.07 -31.73 -7.48
N ASN A 563 -24.93 -31.15 -6.65
CA ASN A 563 -25.69 -31.84 -5.61
C ASN A 563 -26.89 -32.60 -6.21
N SER A 564 -27.43 -33.56 -5.46
CA SER A 564 -28.60 -34.35 -5.87
C SER A 564 -29.89 -33.54 -6.04
N ASP A 565 -29.98 -32.36 -5.40
CA ASP A 565 -31.07 -31.41 -5.54
C ASP A 565 -30.89 -30.43 -6.71
N GLY A 566 -29.80 -30.58 -7.48
CA GLY A 566 -29.47 -29.74 -8.63
C GLY A 566 -28.69 -28.47 -8.29
N SER A 567 -28.51 -28.14 -7.00
CA SER A 567 -27.63 -27.03 -6.58
C SER A 567 -26.16 -27.36 -6.88
N LYS A 568 -25.33 -26.31 -6.97
CA LYS A 568 -23.91 -26.43 -7.33
C LYS A 568 -23.03 -25.92 -6.21
N ASN A 569 -21.87 -26.55 -6.05
CA ASN A 569 -20.82 -26.09 -5.15
C ASN A 569 -19.54 -25.82 -5.93
N ASP A 570 -18.95 -24.65 -5.73
CA ASP A 570 -17.69 -24.30 -6.37
C ASP A 570 -16.53 -24.76 -5.50
N PHE A 571 -15.43 -25.16 -6.13
CA PHE A 571 -14.17 -25.39 -5.45
C PHE A 571 -13.01 -24.86 -6.27
N SER A 572 -11.95 -24.47 -5.58
CA SER A 572 -10.65 -24.21 -6.18
C SER A 572 -9.58 -24.51 -5.14
N PHE A 573 -8.57 -25.29 -5.50
CA PHE A 573 -7.48 -25.67 -4.60
C PHE A 573 -6.16 -25.77 -5.36
N LEU A 574 -5.10 -25.54 -4.62
CA LEU A 574 -3.73 -25.68 -5.08
C LEU A 574 -2.86 -26.06 -3.89
N SER A 575 -2.21 -27.22 -3.93
CA SER A 575 -1.44 -27.78 -2.82
C SER A 575 -0.11 -28.32 -3.31
N TYR A 576 0.93 -28.15 -2.51
CA TYR A 576 2.29 -28.61 -2.74
C TYR A 576 2.80 -29.42 -1.55
N GLY A 577 3.47 -30.55 -1.80
CA GLY A 577 4.02 -31.43 -0.77
C GLY A 577 5.36 -30.94 -0.21
N SER A 578 6.19 -30.31 -1.04
CA SER A 578 7.52 -29.83 -0.66
C SER A 578 7.98 -28.59 -1.47
N PRO A 579 8.28 -27.45 -0.81
CA PRO A 579 7.92 -27.17 0.57
C PRO A 579 6.40 -27.24 0.73
N ARG A 580 5.95 -27.68 1.91
CA ARG A 580 4.52 -27.84 2.17
C ARG A 580 3.84 -26.49 2.16
N ASN A 581 2.89 -26.32 1.25
CA ASN A 581 2.06 -25.13 1.14
C ASN A 581 0.78 -25.48 0.40
N GLY A 582 -0.26 -24.66 0.52
CA GLY A 582 -1.44 -24.81 -0.30
C GLY A 582 -2.52 -23.81 0.05
N VAL A 583 -3.59 -23.82 -0.72
CA VAL A 583 -4.73 -22.94 -0.56
C VAL A 583 -5.96 -23.66 -1.08
N LEU A 584 -7.10 -23.46 -0.42
CA LEU A 584 -8.38 -24.02 -0.83
C LEU A 584 -9.49 -23.00 -0.60
N GLN A 585 -10.37 -22.85 -1.58
CA GLN A 585 -11.65 -22.17 -1.45
C GLN A 585 -12.78 -23.13 -1.86
N TYR A 586 -13.88 -23.11 -1.10
CA TYR A 586 -15.08 -23.90 -1.39
C TYR A 586 -16.34 -23.11 -1.04
N ASP A 587 -17.31 -23.12 -1.94
CA ASP A 587 -18.57 -22.38 -1.83
C ASP A 587 -19.77 -23.32 -2.00
N ASP A 588 -20.63 -23.44 -0.98
CA ASP A 588 -21.98 -24.03 -1.10
C ASP A 588 -23.01 -22.95 -0.78
N ASN A 589 -23.57 -22.35 -1.83
CA ASN A 589 -24.59 -21.31 -1.72
C ASN A 589 -25.91 -21.83 -1.12
N SER A 590 -26.24 -23.12 -1.31
CA SER A 590 -27.45 -23.72 -0.76
C SER A 590 -27.36 -23.89 0.76
N ALA A 591 -26.15 -24.10 1.27
CA ALA A 591 -25.85 -24.20 2.69
C ALA A 591 -25.41 -22.86 3.32
N HIS A 592 -25.32 -21.77 2.55
CA HIS A 592 -24.73 -20.50 2.96
C HIS A 592 -23.32 -20.68 3.58
N LEU A 593 -22.50 -21.50 2.93
CA LEU A 593 -21.17 -21.87 3.40
C LEU A 593 -20.10 -21.38 2.43
N HIS A 594 -19.27 -20.47 2.89
CA HIS A 594 -18.02 -20.04 2.25
C HIS A 594 -16.85 -20.52 3.10
N LEU A 595 -16.02 -21.40 2.55
CA LEU A 595 -14.84 -21.94 3.22
C LEU A 595 -13.58 -21.48 2.51
N ARG A 596 -12.58 -21.07 3.30
CA ARG A 596 -11.21 -20.82 2.87
C ARG A 596 -10.23 -21.52 3.79
N SER A 597 -9.17 -22.09 3.24
CA SER A 597 -8.01 -22.55 4.02
C SER A 597 -7.42 -21.39 4.82
N SER A 598 -6.74 -21.70 5.91
CA SER A 598 -6.04 -20.71 6.72
C SER A 598 -4.67 -21.23 7.15
N ASN A 599 -3.65 -20.40 6.91
CA ASN A 599 -2.23 -20.69 7.07
C ASN A 599 -1.79 -21.94 6.30
N GLY A 600 -2.25 -22.01 5.05
CA GLY A 600 -1.99 -23.09 4.12
C GLY A 600 -2.58 -24.47 4.49
N ILE A 601 -1.81 -25.54 4.25
CA ILE A 601 -2.24 -26.93 4.49
C ILE A 601 -1.33 -27.64 5.49
N ALA A 602 -1.92 -28.54 6.29
CA ALA A 602 -1.21 -29.38 7.24
C ALA A 602 -0.64 -30.65 6.59
N SER A 603 -1.29 -31.19 5.57
CA SER A 603 -0.86 -32.40 4.86
C SER A 603 -1.32 -32.44 3.42
N LEU A 604 -0.54 -33.11 2.57
CA LEU A 604 -0.89 -33.57 1.24
C LEU A 604 -0.45 -35.04 1.12
N SER A 605 -1.27 -35.90 0.52
CA SER A 605 -0.94 -37.30 0.26
C SER A 605 -1.68 -37.81 -0.96
N PHE A 606 -1.11 -38.80 -1.65
CA PHE A 606 -1.70 -39.40 -2.85
C PHE A 606 -2.00 -40.88 -2.63
N SER A 607 -3.14 -41.33 -3.14
CA SER A 607 -3.54 -42.73 -3.17
C SER A 607 -4.20 -43.07 -4.51
N GLY A 608 -3.47 -43.77 -5.37
CA GLY A 608 -3.91 -44.05 -6.73
C GLY A 608 -4.16 -42.76 -7.52
N SER A 609 -5.39 -42.61 -8.02
CA SER A 609 -5.85 -41.44 -8.78
C SER A 609 -6.37 -40.30 -7.92
N CYS A 610 -6.16 -40.32 -6.61
CA CYS A 610 -6.72 -39.33 -5.69
C CYS A 610 -5.63 -38.65 -4.85
N GLY A 611 -5.71 -37.33 -4.75
CA GLY A 611 -4.99 -36.51 -3.78
C GLY A 611 -5.87 -36.23 -2.57
N THR A 612 -5.27 -36.09 -1.40
CA THR A 612 -5.93 -35.71 -0.15
C THR A 612 -5.13 -34.63 0.56
N SER A 613 -5.73 -33.46 0.71
CA SER A 613 -5.20 -32.35 1.51
C SER A 613 -6.05 -32.11 2.74
N ALA A 614 -5.41 -31.64 3.81
CA ALA A 614 -6.09 -31.25 5.04
C ALA A 614 -5.41 -30.06 5.67
N GLY A 615 -6.17 -29.24 6.39
CA GLY A 615 -5.66 -28.02 7.01
C GLY A 615 -6.69 -27.31 7.88
N ASN A 616 -6.29 -26.17 8.42
CA ASN A 616 -7.20 -25.27 9.10
C ASN A 616 -7.99 -24.46 8.08
N ALA A 617 -9.18 -24.00 8.47
CA ALA A 617 -10.04 -23.20 7.63
C ALA A 617 -10.78 -22.13 8.41
N LYS A 618 -11.27 -21.14 7.67
CA LYS A 618 -12.33 -20.24 8.06
C LYS A 618 -13.61 -20.61 7.34
N VAL A 619 -14.73 -20.59 8.06
CA VAL A 619 -16.07 -20.74 7.47
C VAL A 619 -16.85 -19.46 7.71
N ASN A 620 -17.33 -18.82 6.63
CA ASN A 620 -18.01 -17.52 6.67
C ASN A 620 -17.20 -16.45 7.43
N GLY A 621 -15.88 -16.45 7.22
CA GLY A 621 -14.94 -15.55 7.88
C GLY A 621 -14.59 -15.92 9.33
N GLN A 622 -15.13 -17.00 9.89
CA GLN A 622 -14.87 -17.41 11.27
C GLN A 622 -13.80 -18.51 11.34
N SER A 623 -12.78 -18.31 12.18
CA SER A 623 -11.70 -19.28 12.43
C SER A 623 -12.13 -20.46 13.31
N GLY A 624 -11.28 -21.48 13.40
CA GLY A 624 -11.45 -22.64 14.28
C GLY A 624 -12.03 -23.88 13.59
N TYR A 625 -12.09 -23.88 12.26
CA TYR A 625 -12.52 -25.03 11.47
C TYR A 625 -11.31 -25.79 10.92
N ALA A 626 -11.51 -27.07 10.62
CA ALA A 626 -10.55 -27.91 9.94
C ALA A 626 -11.24 -28.59 8.75
N PHE A 627 -10.53 -28.72 7.65
CA PHE A 627 -11.02 -29.38 6.44
C PHE A 627 -10.16 -30.60 6.08
N THR A 628 -10.79 -31.56 5.42
CA THR A 628 -10.15 -32.58 4.60
C THR A 628 -10.80 -32.53 3.23
N ALA A 629 -10.00 -32.36 2.18
CA ALA A 629 -10.45 -32.40 0.79
C ALA A 629 -9.82 -33.62 0.09
N VAL A 630 -10.62 -34.31 -0.72
CA VAL A 630 -10.19 -35.43 -1.56
C VAL A 630 -10.58 -35.11 -2.99
N ALA A 631 -9.60 -35.07 -3.88
CA ALA A 631 -9.80 -34.81 -5.30
C ALA A 631 -9.25 -35.98 -6.11
N CYS A 632 -10.05 -36.53 -7.02
CA CYS A 632 -9.64 -37.65 -7.86
C CYS A 632 -9.66 -37.26 -9.34
N ASP A 633 -8.51 -37.46 -10.01
CA ASP A 633 -8.32 -37.29 -11.45
C ASP A 633 -8.42 -38.68 -12.11
N TYR A 634 -9.55 -38.93 -12.77
CA TYR A 634 -9.77 -40.18 -13.49
C TYR A 634 -9.47 -40.07 -14.99
N GLY A 635 -8.95 -38.91 -15.44
CA GLY A 635 -8.68 -38.64 -16.84
C GLY A 635 -9.93 -38.73 -17.72
N SER A 636 -9.76 -39.18 -18.97
CA SER A 636 -10.84 -39.17 -19.96
C SER A 636 -11.90 -40.28 -19.80
N THR A 637 -11.73 -41.20 -18.87
CA THR A 637 -12.55 -42.43 -18.78
C THR A 637 -13.74 -42.31 -17.83
N SER A 638 -13.72 -41.33 -16.91
CA SER A 638 -14.84 -41.00 -16.03
C SER A 638 -14.73 -39.56 -15.55
N LEU A 639 -15.82 -39.01 -15.02
CA LEU A 639 -15.80 -37.68 -14.41
C LEU A 639 -14.94 -37.70 -13.16
N ASP A 640 -14.04 -36.73 -13.06
CA ASP A 640 -13.30 -36.41 -11.83
C ASP A 640 -14.26 -36.16 -10.67
N THR A 641 -13.77 -36.36 -9.45
CA THR A 641 -14.56 -36.15 -8.24
C THR A 641 -13.87 -35.20 -7.28
N PHE A 642 -14.70 -34.50 -6.50
CA PHE A 642 -14.25 -33.70 -5.38
C PHE A 642 -15.13 -34.00 -4.17
N ALA A 643 -14.48 -34.20 -3.03
CA ALA A 643 -15.13 -34.36 -1.74
C ALA A 643 -14.48 -33.44 -0.71
N ILE A 644 -15.31 -32.86 0.16
CA ILE A 644 -14.84 -32.04 1.28
C ILE A 644 -15.56 -32.47 2.56
N SER A 645 -14.81 -32.54 3.65
CA SER A 645 -15.31 -32.73 5.01
C SER A 645 -14.78 -31.60 5.87
N VAL A 646 -15.66 -30.99 6.66
CA VAL A 646 -15.35 -29.85 7.53
C VAL A 646 -15.82 -30.18 8.93
N SER A 647 -14.96 -29.90 9.91
CA SER A 647 -15.28 -29.97 11.33
C SER A 647 -14.97 -28.62 11.97
N GLY A 648 -15.67 -28.27 13.05
CA GLY A 648 -15.48 -26.99 13.69
C GLY A 648 -16.06 -26.88 15.10
N PRO A 649 -16.10 -25.65 15.64
CA PRO A 649 -16.54 -25.39 17.00
C PRO A 649 -17.97 -25.86 17.24
N LYS A 650 -18.29 -26.17 18.51
CA LYS A 650 -19.63 -26.60 18.95
C LYS A 650 -20.17 -27.85 18.21
N GLY A 651 -19.27 -28.72 17.75
CA GLY A 651 -19.63 -29.96 17.07
C GLY A 651 -20.12 -29.75 15.63
N PHE A 652 -19.79 -28.61 15.01
CA PHE A 652 -20.11 -28.37 13.61
C PHE A 652 -19.47 -29.45 12.73
N THR A 653 -20.27 -30.04 11.86
CA THR A 653 -19.83 -30.97 10.82
C THR A 653 -20.52 -30.65 9.51
N TYR A 654 -19.77 -30.71 8.42
CA TYR A 654 -20.28 -30.54 7.06
C TYR A 654 -19.51 -31.49 6.14
N GLY A 655 -20.18 -32.04 5.14
CA GLY A 655 -19.56 -32.94 4.20
C GLY A 655 -20.32 -33.00 2.88
N LYS A 656 -19.58 -32.95 1.77
CA LYS A 656 -20.12 -33.14 0.43
C LYS A 656 -19.15 -33.95 -0.42
N THR A 657 -19.73 -34.69 -1.35
CA THR A 657 -19.01 -35.42 -2.39
C THR A 657 -19.82 -35.32 -3.66
N GLY A 658 -19.16 -35.09 -4.79
CA GLY A 658 -19.82 -35.04 -6.08
C GLY A 658 -18.87 -35.25 -7.25
N ASN A 659 -19.44 -35.64 -8.38
CA ASN A 659 -18.74 -35.59 -9.66
C ASN A 659 -18.63 -34.13 -10.11
N LEU A 660 -17.54 -33.81 -10.80
CA LEU A 660 -17.39 -32.52 -11.46
C LEU A 660 -18.43 -32.38 -12.58
N SER A 661 -19.13 -31.25 -12.58
CA SER A 661 -20.01 -30.81 -13.66
C SER A 661 -19.29 -29.87 -14.64
N SER A 662 -18.24 -29.20 -14.18
CA SER A 662 -17.28 -28.42 -14.98
C SER A 662 -15.96 -28.29 -14.22
N GLY A 663 -14.91 -27.87 -14.92
CA GLY A 663 -13.60 -27.64 -14.32
C GLY A 663 -12.63 -28.79 -14.54
N PHE A 664 -11.64 -28.92 -13.65
CA PHE A 664 -10.60 -29.95 -13.71
C PHE A 664 -10.09 -30.32 -12.32
N VAL A 665 -9.56 -31.54 -12.22
CA VAL A 665 -8.59 -31.94 -11.19
C VAL A 665 -7.30 -32.35 -11.91
N HIS A 666 -6.16 -31.97 -11.35
CA HIS A 666 -4.85 -32.38 -11.85
C HIS A 666 -3.94 -32.77 -10.70
N LEU A 667 -3.39 -33.99 -10.78
CA LEU A 667 -2.50 -34.54 -9.76
C LEU A 667 -1.11 -34.79 -10.35
N THR A 668 -0.09 -34.38 -9.62
CA THR A 668 1.33 -34.66 -9.88
C THR A 668 1.88 -35.32 -8.60
N PRO A 669 1.68 -36.64 -8.42
CA PRO A 669 2.01 -37.35 -7.18
C PRO A 669 3.51 -37.57 -6.98
#